data_AF-A0A0F9J321-F1
#
_entry.id   AF-A0A0F9J321-F1
#
_cell.length_a   1.000
_cell.length_b   1.000
_cell.length_c   1.000
_cell.angle_alpha   90.00
_cell.angle_beta   90.00
_cell.angle_gamma   90.00
#
_symmetry.space_group_name_H-M   'P 1'
#
loop_
_entity.id
_entity.type
_entity.pdbx_description
1 polymer ?
#
loop_
_entity_poly.entity_id
_entity_poly.type
_entity_poly.pdbx_seq_one_letter_code
_entity_poly.pdbx_strand_id
1 'polypeptide(L)'
;SGAEHAMMVSLDREYLQKSFKEITEGKKFTSYIKHPIEILRLGSEFGERATRLGEFKKGIARGATPLEAGISAREVTLDFAKAGATAHALNRYIPFFNANIRGWDKMITEFRTHPTRTSLKVFVGITLPSILLYLANRDDPRWDEIPQWQKDLFWIVMTEDTIFRIPKPFELGIVFGSAPERFLEFLDKRDPKLLEGVLESAVEAGSPGFIPQAILPIIENLANFNFFRGREIVPRSRQNLPPELQYTRYTTTVSKEVGKLINVSPAKIDNLVQQWTGGLGRYAVNILDLVLEGTGISSKIIEPSKTLADIPVLKAFVVRNPFGSQNESVNKFYEKLEEYQKNEKALKEFLKTGDIIKFDELKAKHPELLFFHDFDKEIAYSASARYLRSVARDLSEIRKKQDAVFKSTTMSPEEKREKIDEMDRLKVGVVKRALALFPAEEPIVIEKQLFDASNQLGDTLNDVPLLAREKPDIYNMTDLNREYSDTLRGITLADLEGKKIPKTVPAWYEKEASLEVHDTFPSIPLTKINNDPKKGFTFEDFITQWQERLLITDPGELRTFDKRFPNAHQGNLTPAQISALRDYHKLSGEEQELFLEGHPELKEDPGDEWLKLNPEDNARLAIWGNANILTEEAYDIAQQMIKTLGIPLKGLAEFSLPPKGSEVSHTNYLDAVKEFGANSAEARLILAKDAKYREWRGLDEIDDSVRRLELKVKGRELSEQREALETDEEREAFDLTHPQWVKDERLIQAIEIGVPENLEGTYLQYYSLPRTGFDQERLLRDNEDYYNNVWLGILGNQEIDFDKIPTVEFEEKLVEYEKQELGAARYAFRGNDLKFDAEGVRLGKWKPFEERNGKPRARVAPKRKGTPSSLGELERKRRELQELDK
;
A
#
# COMPACT_ATOMS: atom_id res chain seq x y z
N SER A 1 53.40 -24.46 -48.75
CA SER A 1 52.45 -25.22 -47.91
C SER A 1 52.27 -24.46 -46.60
N GLY A 2 51.03 -24.30 -46.15
CA GLY A 2 50.72 -23.47 -44.96
C GLY A 2 49.28 -22.99 -44.81
N ALA A 3 48.35 -23.48 -45.62
CA ALA A 3 46.91 -23.19 -45.50
C ALA A 3 46.05 -24.44 -45.27
N GLU A 4 46.66 -25.60 -44.94
CA GLU A 4 45.94 -26.89 -44.84
C GLU A 4 45.74 -27.41 -43.39
N HIS A 5 46.11 -26.67 -42.34
CA HIS A 5 46.05 -27.18 -40.96
C HIS A 5 45.15 -26.42 -39.96
N ALA A 6 44.18 -25.61 -40.42
CA ALA A 6 43.27 -24.89 -39.52
C ALA A 6 41.77 -25.19 -39.71
N MET A 7 41.39 -26.28 -40.37
CA MET A 7 40.02 -26.81 -40.31
C MET A 7 40.07 -28.31 -40.01
N MET A 8 39.43 -28.71 -38.91
CA MET A 8 39.08 -30.12 -38.72
C MET A 8 38.03 -30.49 -39.78
N VAL A 9 38.30 -31.62 -40.43
CA VAL A 9 37.52 -32.41 -41.40
C VAL A 9 38.03 -32.27 -42.85
N SER A 10 38.74 -33.32 -43.26
CA SER A 10 39.30 -33.62 -44.57
C SER A 10 38.23 -33.93 -45.63
N LEU A 11 38.65 -33.96 -46.91
CA LEU A 11 38.06 -34.54 -48.14
C LEU A 11 37.83 -33.47 -49.23
N ASP A 12 38.04 -33.67 -50.54
CA ASP A 12 38.70 -34.72 -51.34
C ASP A 12 39.01 -34.06 -52.71
N ARG A 13 40.07 -34.48 -53.40
CA ARG A 13 40.54 -33.85 -54.66
C ARG A 13 39.54 -34.04 -55.81
N GLU A 14 38.65 -35.02 -55.69
CA GLU A 14 37.54 -35.27 -56.62
C GLU A 14 36.43 -34.22 -56.54
N TYR A 15 36.20 -33.58 -55.37
CA TYR A 15 35.16 -32.55 -55.21
C TYR A 15 35.50 -31.28 -55.98
N LEU A 16 36.78 -30.92 -56.06
CA LEU A 16 37.27 -29.73 -56.77
C LEU A 16 37.15 -29.86 -58.30
N GLN A 17 37.32 -31.07 -58.86
CA GLN A 17 37.09 -31.31 -60.29
C GLN A 17 35.59 -31.38 -60.64
N LYS A 18 34.77 -31.91 -59.72
CA LYS A 18 33.30 -31.97 -59.90
C LYS A 18 32.67 -30.57 -59.87
N SER A 19 33.12 -29.73 -58.93
CA SER A 19 32.65 -28.35 -58.77
C SER A 19 32.91 -27.47 -59.99
N PHE A 20 34.03 -27.66 -60.69
CA PHE A 20 34.40 -26.87 -61.87
C PHE A 20 33.59 -27.25 -63.12
N LYS A 21 33.21 -28.53 -63.25
CA LYS A 21 32.37 -29.04 -64.35
C LYS A 21 30.88 -28.72 -64.14
N GLU A 22 30.42 -28.64 -62.88
CA GLU A 22 29.02 -28.35 -62.55
C GLU A 22 28.69 -26.83 -62.57
N ILE A 23 29.66 -25.95 -62.35
CA ILE A 23 29.50 -24.48 -62.47
C ILE A 23 29.28 -24.03 -63.93
N THR A 24 29.69 -24.84 -64.92
CA THR A 24 29.52 -24.54 -66.35
C THR A 24 28.18 -25.01 -66.94
N GLU A 25 27.34 -25.74 -66.18
CA GLU A 25 26.05 -26.30 -66.65
C GLU A 25 24.78 -25.58 -66.13
N GLY A 26 24.90 -24.40 -65.49
CA GLY A 26 23.77 -23.47 -65.34
C GLY A 26 22.60 -23.90 -64.42
N LYS A 27 22.84 -24.60 -63.31
CA LYS A 27 21.79 -24.92 -62.31
C LYS A 27 21.60 -23.81 -61.27
N LYS A 28 20.35 -23.68 -60.76
CA LYS A 28 19.91 -22.60 -59.86
C LYS A 28 20.54 -22.67 -58.45
N PHE A 29 20.83 -21.47 -57.94
CA PHE A 29 21.46 -21.10 -56.66
C PHE A 29 20.94 -21.81 -55.40
N THR A 30 19.68 -22.26 -55.40
CA THR A 30 19.01 -22.87 -54.23
C THR A 30 19.37 -24.33 -53.98
N SER A 31 20.15 -24.96 -54.86
CA SER A 31 20.46 -26.40 -54.78
C SER A 31 21.62 -26.73 -53.82
N TYR A 32 22.30 -25.72 -53.27
CA TYR A 32 23.60 -25.86 -52.60
C TYR A 32 23.58 -25.54 -51.09
N ILE A 33 22.42 -25.28 -50.49
CA ILE A 33 22.33 -24.90 -49.07
C ILE A 33 21.80 -26.09 -48.29
N LYS A 34 22.68 -26.77 -47.53
CA LYS A 34 22.26 -27.84 -46.61
C LYS A 34 22.52 -27.52 -45.14
N HIS A 35 23.36 -26.54 -44.79
CA HIS A 35 23.54 -26.07 -43.41
C HIS A 35 23.70 -24.54 -43.24
N PRO A 36 23.22 -23.94 -42.13
CA PRO A 36 23.23 -22.48 -41.90
C PRO A 36 24.62 -21.82 -41.84
N ILE A 37 25.66 -22.59 -41.51
CA ILE A 37 27.05 -22.12 -41.42
C ILE A 37 27.63 -21.79 -42.81
N GLU A 38 27.12 -22.43 -43.87
CA GLU A 38 27.60 -22.21 -45.25
C GLU A 38 27.22 -20.84 -45.80
N ILE A 39 26.12 -20.23 -45.32
CA ILE A 39 25.66 -18.89 -45.73
C ILE A 39 26.60 -17.80 -45.20
N LEU A 40 27.08 -17.94 -43.95
CA LEU A 40 28.03 -17.00 -43.33
C LEU A 40 29.41 -17.09 -43.98
N ARG A 41 29.83 -18.32 -44.37
CA ARG A 41 31.08 -18.55 -45.10
C ARG A 41 31.01 -18.01 -46.53
N LEU A 42 29.89 -18.17 -47.23
CA LEU A 42 29.67 -17.58 -48.55
C LEU A 42 29.66 -16.04 -48.51
N GLY A 43 29.04 -15.42 -47.52
CA GLY A 43 28.97 -13.95 -47.40
C GLY A 43 30.35 -13.29 -47.18
N SER A 44 31.20 -13.89 -46.34
CA SER A 44 32.58 -13.45 -46.13
C SER A 44 33.44 -13.65 -47.39
N GLU A 45 33.32 -14.80 -48.06
CA GLU A 45 34.07 -15.08 -49.28
C GLU A 45 33.63 -14.21 -50.47
N PHE A 46 32.37 -13.76 -50.52
CA PHE A 46 31.84 -12.91 -51.60
C PHE A 46 32.34 -11.46 -51.51
N GLY A 47 32.40 -10.87 -50.30
CA GLY A 47 32.90 -9.50 -50.10
C GLY A 47 34.39 -9.34 -50.41
N GLU A 48 35.21 -10.32 -50.02
CA GLU A 48 36.65 -10.32 -50.31
C GLU A 48 36.94 -10.54 -51.80
N ARG A 49 36.16 -11.42 -52.48
CA ARG A 49 36.33 -11.70 -53.91
C ARG A 49 35.78 -10.60 -54.82
N ALA A 50 34.70 -9.92 -54.45
CA ALA A 50 34.13 -8.83 -55.23
C ALA A 50 35.07 -7.63 -55.34
N THR A 51 35.74 -7.28 -54.23
CA THR A 51 36.67 -6.13 -54.18
C THR A 51 37.95 -6.40 -54.99
N ARG A 52 38.50 -7.61 -54.90
CA ARG A 52 39.68 -8.04 -55.70
C ARG A 52 39.35 -8.19 -57.19
N LEU A 53 38.18 -8.74 -57.53
CA LEU A 53 37.73 -8.85 -58.91
C LEU A 53 37.46 -7.48 -59.54
N GLY A 54 36.95 -6.52 -58.76
CA GLY A 54 36.72 -5.15 -59.18
C GLY A 54 38.01 -4.41 -59.53
N GLU A 55 39.06 -4.50 -58.70
CA GLU A 55 40.36 -3.90 -59.03
C GLU A 55 41.15 -4.67 -60.09
N PHE A 56 41.01 -6.00 -60.17
CA PHE A 56 41.56 -6.75 -61.30
C PHE A 56 40.95 -6.27 -62.63
N LYS A 57 39.62 -6.11 -62.69
CA LYS A 57 38.92 -5.59 -63.88
C LYS A 57 39.31 -4.14 -64.19
N LYS A 58 39.46 -3.26 -63.19
CA LYS A 58 39.94 -1.88 -63.39
C LYS A 58 41.40 -1.83 -63.82
N GLY A 59 42.26 -2.70 -63.32
CA GLY A 59 43.67 -2.81 -63.72
C GLY A 59 43.80 -3.23 -65.18
N ILE A 60 43.06 -4.28 -65.58
CA ILE A 60 42.98 -4.72 -67.00
C ILE A 60 42.42 -3.59 -67.88
N ALA A 61 41.37 -2.90 -67.44
CA ALA A 61 40.77 -1.78 -68.19
C ALA A 61 41.70 -0.56 -68.32
N ARG A 62 42.70 -0.41 -67.43
CA ARG A 62 43.73 0.63 -67.50
C ARG A 62 44.99 0.20 -68.25
N GLY A 63 44.96 -0.97 -68.91
CA GLY A 63 46.06 -1.47 -69.74
C GLY A 63 47.15 -2.23 -68.99
N ALA A 64 46.95 -2.56 -67.71
CA ALA A 64 47.90 -3.39 -66.97
C ALA A 64 47.87 -4.84 -67.47
N THR A 65 49.02 -5.51 -67.47
CA THR A 65 49.07 -6.94 -67.82
C THR A 65 48.27 -7.77 -66.81
N PRO A 66 47.75 -8.96 -67.18
CA PRO A 66 47.02 -9.82 -66.23
C PRO A 66 47.82 -10.18 -64.97
N LEU A 67 49.15 -10.18 -65.05
CA LEU A 67 50.03 -10.37 -63.90
C LEU A 67 50.06 -9.13 -63.00
N GLU A 68 50.20 -7.93 -63.55
CA GLU A 68 50.20 -6.67 -62.79
C GLU A 68 48.83 -6.35 -62.19
N ALA A 69 47.75 -6.53 -62.97
CA ALA A 69 46.39 -6.41 -62.46
C ALA A 69 46.11 -7.44 -61.35
N GLY A 70 46.69 -8.64 -61.48
CA GLY A 70 46.66 -9.68 -60.45
C GLY A 70 47.40 -9.30 -59.17
N ILE A 71 48.56 -8.63 -59.29
CA ILE A 71 49.36 -8.16 -58.16
C ILE A 71 48.66 -6.99 -57.45
N SER A 72 48.22 -5.96 -58.18
CA SER A 72 47.48 -4.83 -57.58
C SER A 72 46.14 -5.25 -56.98
N ALA A 73 45.42 -6.18 -57.59
CA ALA A 73 44.21 -6.77 -57.00
C ALA A 73 44.50 -7.54 -55.70
N ARG A 74 45.72 -8.06 -55.54
CA ARG A 74 46.18 -8.73 -54.32
C ARG A 74 46.55 -7.73 -53.22
N GLU A 75 47.10 -6.57 -53.58
CA GLU A 75 47.60 -5.53 -52.66
C GLU A 75 46.50 -4.60 -52.08
N VAL A 76 45.30 -4.61 -52.67
CA VAL A 76 44.12 -3.85 -52.18
C VAL A 76 43.65 -4.33 -50.79
N THR A 77 44.04 -5.55 -50.41
CA THR A 77 43.88 -6.10 -49.05
C THR A 77 45.27 -6.36 -48.46
N LEU A 78 45.47 -6.05 -47.18
CA LEU A 78 46.75 -6.20 -46.47
C LEU A 78 47.43 -7.56 -46.77
N ASP A 79 48.64 -7.53 -47.36
CA ASP A 79 49.45 -8.74 -47.62
C ASP A 79 50.14 -9.19 -46.32
N PHE A 80 49.71 -10.34 -45.78
CA PHE A 80 50.22 -10.89 -44.52
C PHE A 80 51.58 -11.61 -44.64
N ALA A 81 52.22 -11.63 -45.82
CA ALA A 81 53.41 -12.47 -46.07
C ALA A 81 54.78 -11.76 -46.04
N LYS A 82 54.89 -10.54 -45.49
CA LYS A 82 56.20 -9.89 -45.26
C LYS A 82 56.35 -9.39 -43.82
N ALA A 83 56.96 -10.22 -42.96
CA ALA A 83 57.43 -9.82 -41.63
C ALA A 83 58.66 -10.66 -41.20
N GLY A 84 59.63 -10.04 -40.53
CA GLY A 84 60.83 -10.73 -40.03
C GLY A 84 60.53 -11.71 -38.88
N ALA A 85 61.48 -12.61 -38.60
CA ALA A 85 61.32 -13.78 -37.72
C ALA A 85 60.77 -13.46 -36.31
N THR A 86 61.04 -12.28 -35.75
CA THR A 86 60.57 -11.86 -34.41
C THR A 86 59.08 -11.50 -34.38
N ALA A 87 58.51 -11.00 -35.48
CA ALA A 87 57.10 -10.64 -35.59
C ALA A 87 56.18 -11.87 -35.79
N HIS A 88 56.72 -12.99 -36.29
CA HIS A 88 55.97 -14.23 -36.51
C HIS A 88 55.63 -14.99 -35.21
N ALA A 89 56.38 -14.77 -34.13
CA ALA A 89 56.10 -15.38 -32.83
C ALA A 89 54.93 -14.68 -32.10
N LEU A 90 54.84 -13.35 -32.19
CA LEU A 90 53.78 -12.56 -31.53
C LEU A 90 52.43 -12.63 -32.28
N ASN A 91 52.46 -12.77 -33.61
CA ASN A 91 51.25 -12.90 -34.44
C ASN A 91 50.48 -14.23 -34.21
N ARG A 92 51.09 -15.22 -33.53
CA ARG A 92 50.41 -16.46 -33.13
C ARG A 92 49.54 -16.31 -31.87
N TYR A 93 49.82 -15.31 -31.05
CA TYR A 93 49.11 -15.07 -29.78
C TYR A 93 48.17 -13.86 -29.84
N ILE A 94 48.42 -12.92 -30.76
CA ILE A 94 47.60 -11.71 -30.93
C ILE A 94 47.28 -11.52 -32.43
N PRO A 95 46.10 -11.98 -32.91
CA PRO A 95 45.61 -11.63 -34.24
C PRO A 95 45.50 -10.10 -34.40
N PHE A 96 45.87 -9.57 -35.57
CA PHE A 96 45.82 -8.13 -35.93
C PHE A 96 46.81 -7.19 -35.21
N PHE A 97 47.74 -7.70 -34.38
CA PHE A 97 48.79 -6.91 -33.72
C PHE A 97 49.62 -6.07 -34.71
N ASN A 98 49.98 -6.66 -35.86
CA ASN A 98 50.76 -6.00 -36.90
C ASN A 98 49.92 -4.97 -37.71
N ALA A 99 48.58 -5.03 -37.66
CA ALA A 99 47.70 -4.14 -38.42
C ALA A 99 47.42 -2.82 -37.69
N ASN A 100 47.27 -2.85 -36.37
CA ASN A 100 47.01 -1.64 -35.55
C ASN A 100 48.28 -0.77 -35.42
N ILE A 101 49.46 -1.37 -35.23
CA ILE A 101 50.74 -0.63 -35.17
C ILE A 101 51.07 0.06 -36.51
N ARG A 102 50.75 -0.60 -37.63
CA ARG A 102 50.97 -0.05 -38.98
C ARG A 102 49.96 1.05 -39.37
N GLY A 103 48.80 1.11 -38.73
CA GLY A 103 47.79 2.16 -38.91
C GLY A 103 48.30 3.55 -38.48
N TRP A 104 48.85 3.63 -37.26
CA TRP A 104 49.48 4.83 -36.72
C TRP A 104 50.72 5.27 -37.49
N ASP A 105 51.61 4.33 -37.82
CA ASP A 105 52.86 4.65 -38.54
C ASP A 105 52.55 5.24 -39.93
N LYS A 106 51.55 4.69 -40.63
CA LYS A 106 51.06 5.24 -41.89
C LYS A 106 50.40 6.62 -41.70
N MET A 107 49.66 6.83 -40.61
CA MET A 107 49.04 8.13 -40.30
C MET A 107 50.09 9.21 -40.02
N ILE A 108 51.04 8.94 -39.14
CA ILE A 108 52.15 9.86 -38.80
C ILE A 108 52.98 10.14 -40.05
N THR A 109 53.26 9.11 -40.85
CA THR A 109 53.97 9.26 -42.11
C THR A 109 53.19 10.13 -43.10
N GLU A 110 51.87 9.96 -43.25
CA GLU A 110 51.03 10.73 -44.18
C GLU A 110 50.85 12.20 -43.73
N PHE A 111 50.82 12.48 -42.43
CA PHE A 111 50.84 13.85 -41.90
C PHE A 111 52.22 14.52 -42.04
N ARG A 112 53.33 13.77 -41.93
CA ARG A 112 54.69 14.31 -42.13
C ARG A 112 55.02 14.53 -43.61
N THR A 113 54.58 13.62 -44.48
CA THR A 113 54.88 13.66 -45.92
C THR A 113 53.95 14.59 -46.70
N HIS A 114 52.67 14.67 -46.32
CA HIS A 114 51.68 15.50 -47.00
C HIS A 114 50.81 16.33 -46.03
N PRO A 115 51.39 17.16 -45.15
CA PRO A 115 50.67 17.80 -44.03
C PRO A 115 49.42 18.57 -44.45
N THR A 116 49.50 19.43 -45.47
CA THR A 116 48.36 20.26 -45.90
C THR A 116 47.23 19.43 -46.52
N ARG A 117 47.59 18.46 -47.37
CA ARG A 117 46.63 17.59 -48.06
C ARG A 117 45.95 16.64 -47.09
N THR A 118 46.70 16.10 -46.13
CA THR A 118 46.19 15.17 -45.11
C THR A 118 45.29 15.90 -44.14
N SER A 119 45.69 17.09 -43.65
CA SER A 119 44.83 17.94 -42.81
C SER A 119 43.54 18.35 -43.51
N LEU A 120 43.59 18.76 -44.79
CA LEU A 120 42.38 19.10 -45.54
C LEU A 120 41.44 17.90 -45.69
N LYS A 121 41.97 16.70 -45.96
CA LYS A 121 41.18 15.47 -46.04
C LYS A 121 40.56 15.07 -44.70
N VAL A 122 41.30 15.20 -43.60
CA VAL A 122 40.79 14.93 -42.24
C VAL A 122 39.72 15.95 -41.86
N PHE A 123 39.94 17.23 -42.15
CA PHE A 123 38.96 18.27 -41.89
C PHE A 123 37.67 18.04 -42.69
N VAL A 124 37.75 17.88 -44.01
CA VAL A 124 36.57 17.71 -44.88
C VAL A 124 35.89 16.35 -44.66
N GLY A 125 36.67 15.30 -44.41
CA GLY A 125 36.15 13.93 -44.28
C GLY A 125 35.70 13.56 -42.88
N ILE A 126 36.13 14.30 -41.84
CA ILE A 126 35.85 13.96 -40.44
C ILE A 126 35.33 15.16 -39.66
N THR A 127 36.11 16.23 -39.53
CA THR A 127 35.76 17.37 -38.67
C THR A 127 34.51 18.10 -39.13
N LEU A 128 34.44 18.47 -40.40
CA LEU A 128 33.34 19.24 -40.97
C LEU A 128 32.01 18.48 -40.89
N PRO A 129 31.91 17.19 -41.29
CA PRO A 129 30.69 16.39 -41.07
C PRO A 129 30.28 16.31 -39.60
N SER A 130 31.23 16.18 -38.66
CA SER A 130 30.94 16.12 -37.22
C SER A 130 30.31 17.42 -36.72
N ILE A 131 30.88 18.57 -37.11
CA ILE A 131 30.34 19.90 -36.80
C ILE A 131 28.94 20.07 -37.41
N LEU A 132 28.76 19.74 -38.69
CA LEU A 132 27.48 19.89 -39.38
C LEU A 132 26.39 19.01 -38.75
N LEU A 133 26.72 17.77 -38.41
CA LEU A 133 25.77 16.87 -37.76
C LEU A 133 25.44 17.31 -36.35
N TYR A 134 26.40 17.78 -35.56
CA TYR A 134 26.12 18.39 -34.26
C TYR A 134 25.16 19.58 -34.40
N LEU A 135 25.47 20.53 -35.28
CA LEU A 135 24.62 21.72 -35.48
C LEU A 135 23.22 21.38 -35.99
N ALA A 136 23.07 20.34 -36.82
CA ALA A 136 21.77 19.89 -37.30
C ALA A 136 20.93 19.19 -36.23
N ASN A 137 21.58 18.63 -35.21
CA ASN A 137 20.97 17.74 -34.23
C ASN A 137 20.78 18.37 -32.84
N ARG A 138 21.57 19.41 -32.50
CA ARG A 138 21.68 19.96 -31.14
C ARG A 138 20.36 20.44 -30.53
N ASP A 139 19.41 20.88 -31.37
CA ASP A 139 18.13 21.43 -30.93
C ASP A 139 17.05 20.34 -30.76
N ASP A 140 17.34 19.08 -31.13
CA ASP A 140 16.44 17.95 -30.96
C ASP A 140 16.53 17.40 -29.52
N PRO A 141 15.40 17.28 -28.78
CA PRO A 141 15.40 16.80 -27.40
C PRO A 141 15.91 15.37 -27.23
N ARG A 142 15.97 14.57 -28.31
CA ARG A 142 16.54 13.21 -28.30
C ARG A 142 18.06 13.21 -28.29
N TRP A 143 18.72 14.29 -28.73
CA TRP A 143 20.17 14.42 -28.74
C TRP A 143 20.76 14.20 -27.34
N ASP A 144 20.14 14.81 -26.33
CA ASP A 144 20.60 14.76 -24.94
C ASP A 144 20.47 13.38 -24.30
N GLU A 145 19.58 12.54 -24.82
CA GLU A 145 19.31 11.21 -24.29
C GLU A 145 20.25 10.14 -24.87
N ILE A 146 20.95 10.45 -25.96
CA ILE A 146 21.94 9.54 -26.58
C ILE A 146 23.16 9.47 -25.65
N PRO A 147 23.58 8.26 -25.21
CA PRO A 147 24.76 8.10 -24.38
C PRO A 147 26.01 8.72 -25.00
N GLN A 148 26.83 9.37 -24.17
CA GLN A 148 28.00 10.13 -24.65
C GLN A 148 28.94 9.29 -25.53
N TRP A 149 29.21 8.03 -25.15
CA TRP A 149 30.06 7.12 -25.93
C TRP A 149 29.54 6.88 -27.36
N GLN A 150 28.22 6.96 -27.59
CA GLN A 150 27.66 6.82 -28.94
C GLN A 150 27.90 8.07 -29.76
N LYS A 151 27.80 9.25 -29.16
CA LYS A 151 28.18 10.51 -29.82
C LYS A 151 29.68 10.51 -30.13
N ASP A 152 30.50 10.00 -29.22
CA ASP A 152 31.96 9.99 -29.40
C ASP A 152 32.45 8.98 -30.45
N LEU A 153 31.78 7.84 -30.62
CA LEU A 153 32.24 6.79 -31.55
C LEU A 153 31.52 6.81 -32.90
N PHE A 154 30.39 7.51 -33.02
CA PHE A 154 29.55 7.50 -34.21
C PHE A 154 29.10 8.90 -34.60
N TRP A 155 28.97 9.15 -35.91
CA TRP A 155 28.16 10.23 -36.44
C TRP A 155 26.69 9.89 -36.28
N ILE A 156 25.93 10.79 -35.68
CA ILE A 156 24.51 10.61 -35.42
C ILE A 156 23.72 11.37 -36.49
N VAL A 157 22.75 10.69 -37.10
CA VAL A 157 21.81 11.29 -38.06
C VAL A 157 20.41 11.02 -37.54
N MET A 158 19.72 12.08 -37.11
CA MET A 158 18.35 11.98 -36.61
C MET A 158 17.33 12.27 -37.71
N THR A 159 16.27 11.47 -37.72
CA THR A 159 15.06 11.65 -38.55
C THR A 159 13.84 11.72 -37.62
N GLU A 160 12.63 11.96 -38.12
CA GLU A 160 11.43 12.01 -37.27
C GLU A 160 11.27 10.72 -36.44
N ASP A 161 11.43 9.55 -37.06
CA ASP A 161 11.17 8.26 -36.39
C ASP A 161 12.43 7.54 -35.90
N THR A 162 13.57 7.73 -36.56
CA THR A 162 14.76 6.87 -36.39
C THR A 162 16.04 7.68 -36.14
N ILE A 163 16.89 7.16 -35.26
CA ILE A 163 18.23 7.69 -34.99
C ILE A 163 19.26 6.73 -35.60
N PHE A 164 19.91 7.16 -36.66
CA PHE A 164 20.99 6.42 -37.30
C PHE A 164 22.34 6.78 -36.68
N ARG A 165 23.24 5.80 -36.62
CA ARG A 165 24.62 5.98 -36.18
C ARG A 165 25.58 5.38 -37.20
N ILE A 166 26.60 6.15 -37.58
CA ILE A 166 27.60 5.76 -38.57
C ILE A 166 28.96 5.75 -37.87
N PRO A 167 29.69 4.62 -37.81
CA PRO A 167 30.97 4.58 -37.11
C PRO A 167 31.95 5.61 -37.66
N LYS A 168 32.54 6.43 -36.78
CA LYS A 168 33.63 7.33 -37.14
C LYS A 168 34.90 6.50 -37.42
N PRO A 169 35.80 6.93 -38.32
CA PRO A 169 37.08 6.24 -38.53
C PRO A 169 37.85 6.11 -37.20
N PHE A 170 38.28 4.89 -36.86
CA PHE A 170 39.03 4.65 -35.62
C PHE A 170 40.29 5.56 -35.55
N GLU A 171 40.61 6.03 -34.34
CA GLU A 171 41.72 6.95 -34.00
C GLU A 171 41.56 8.40 -34.47
N LEU A 172 41.34 8.65 -35.77
CA LEU A 172 41.12 10.00 -36.29
C LEU A 172 39.75 10.58 -35.91
N GLY A 173 38.72 9.74 -35.77
CA GLY A 173 37.36 10.14 -35.44
C GLY A 173 37.21 10.68 -34.01
N ILE A 174 37.97 10.15 -33.06
CA ILE A 174 37.94 10.59 -31.65
C ILE A 174 38.58 11.98 -31.54
N VAL A 175 39.77 12.16 -32.13
CA VAL A 175 40.52 13.43 -32.05
C VAL A 175 39.91 14.52 -32.93
N PHE A 176 39.56 14.20 -34.17
CA PHE A 176 39.15 15.20 -35.16
C PHE A 176 37.65 15.26 -35.42
N GLY A 177 36.85 14.35 -34.86
CA GLY A 177 35.39 14.41 -34.90
C GLY A 177 34.79 14.74 -33.54
N SER A 178 35.08 13.92 -32.54
CA SER A 178 34.42 13.97 -31.23
C SER A 178 34.93 15.09 -30.33
N ALA A 179 36.22 15.45 -30.39
CA ALA A 179 36.72 16.61 -29.63
C ALA A 179 36.11 17.94 -30.11
N PRO A 180 36.00 18.24 -31.42
CA PRO A 180 35.22 19.39 -31.90
C PRO A 180 33.74 19.36 -31.51
N GLU A 181 33.06 18.21 -31.59
CA GLU A 181 31.65 18.07 -31.15
C GLU A 181 31.49 18.38 -29.66
N ARG A 182 32.34 17.79 -28.79
CA ARG A 182 32.32 18.07 -27.35
C ARG A 182 32.68 19.52 -27.02
N PHE A 183 33.58 20.14 -27.78
CA PHE A 183 33.89 21.56 -27.63
C PHE A 183 32.69 22.45 -27.99
N LEU A 184 31.97 22.13 -29.06
CA LEU A 184 30.73 22.84 -29.40
C LEU A 184 29.63 22.59 -28.36
N GLU A 185 29.50 21.36 -27.86
CA GLU A 185 28.54 21.02 -26.79
C GLU A 185 28.89 21.73 -25.48
N PHE A 186 30.18 21.90 -25.18
CA PHE A 186 30.66 22.74 -24.09
C PHE A 186 30.30 24.22 -24.30
N LEU A 187 30.47 24.77 -25.50
CA LEU A 187 30.11 26.17 -25.77
C LEU A 187 28.61 26.43 -25.61
N ASP A 188 27.77 25.48 -26.03
CA ASP A 188 26.31 25.59 -25.93
C ASP A 188 25.82 25.37 -24.49
N LYS A 189 26.32 24.35 -23.79
CA LYS A 189 25.84 23.96 -22.45
C LYS A 189 26.60 24.62 -21.29
N ARG A 190 27.79 25.17 -21.55
CA ARG A 190 28.71 25.75 -20.55
C ARG A 190 29.05 24.80 -19.40
N ASP A 191 28.99 23.49 -19.63
CA ASP A 191 29.29 22.46 -18.62
C ASP A 191 30.75 22.00 -18.75
N PRO A 192 31.64 22.35 -17.80
CA PRO A 192 33.05 21.99 -17.86
C PRO A 192 33.30 20.47 -17.83
N LYS A 193 32.36 19.66 -17.32
CA LYS A 193 32.47 18.19 -17.33
C LYS A 193 32.48 17.60 -18.74
N LEU A 194 31.96 18.31 -19.74
CA LEU A 194 31.99 17.88 -21.15
C LEU A 194 33.42 17.87 -21.74
N LEU A 195 34.34 18.62 -21.11
CA LEU A 195 35.75 18.65 -21.47
C LEU A 195 36.59 17.65 -20.63
N GLU A 196 36.04 17.18 -19.51
CA GLU A 196 36.64 16.14 -18.67
C GLU A 196 36.71 14.82 -19.45
N GLY A 197 37.87 14.16 -19.43
CA GLY A 197 38.13 12.98 -20.25
C GLY A 197 38.46 13.23 -21.73
N VAL A 198 38.31 14.44 -22.30
CA VAL A 198 38.77 14.74 -23.68
C VAL A 198 40.29 14.80 -23.74
N LEU A 199 40.90 15.49 -22.77
CA LEU A 199 42.35 15.59 -22.62
C LEU A 199 42.94 14.24 -22.20
N GLU A 200 42.27 13.52 -21.31
CA GLU A 200 42.66 12.18 -20.84
C GLU A 200 42.54 11.14 -21.96
N SER A 201 41.46 11.14 -22.76
CA SER A 201 41.30 10.27 -23.93
C SER A 201 42.29 10.63 -25.06
N ALA A 202 42.65 11.90 -25.21
CA ALA A 202 43.69 12.33 -26.15
C ALA A 202 45.09 11.91 -25.68
N VAL A 203 45.33 11.88 -24.37
CA VAL A 203 46.58 11.42 -23.73
C VAL A 203 46.65 9.89 -23.66
N GLU A 204 45.53 9.18 -23.46
CA GLU A 204 45.43 7.72 -23.56
C GLU A 204 45.50 7.24 -25.00
N ALA A 205 44.98 8.01 -25.96
CA ALA A 205 45.23 7.79 -27.39
C ALA A 205 46.67 8.15 -27.80
N GLY A 206 47.33 9.03 -27.02
CA GLY A 206 48.73 9.45 -27.21
C GLY A 206 49.75 8.65 -26.41
N SER A 207 49.34 7.80 -25.46
CA SER A 207 50.21 6.93 -24.66
C SER A 207 49.94 5.47 -25.02
N PRO A 208 50.94 4.57 -25.07
CA PRO A 208 50.74 3.22 -25.57
C PRO A 208 49.88 2.37 -24.61
N GLY A 209 48.55 2.33 -24.80
CA GLY A 209 47.62 1.53 -24.01
C GLY A 209 47.73 0.02 -24.29
N PHE A 210 48.52 -0.69 -23.47
CA PHE A 210 48.89 -2.10 -23.62
C PHE A 210 47.99 -3.07 -22.81
N ILE A 211 46.66 -3.07 -23.01
CA ILE A 211 45.79 -4.13 -22.47
C ILE A 211 45.39 -5.11 -23.59
N PRO A 212 45.88 -6.36 -23.58
CA PRO A 212 45.49 -7.36 -24.57
C PRO A 212 43.97 -7.59 -24.60
N GLN A 213 43.37 -7.58 -25.79
CA GLN A 213 41.92 -7.76 -26.00
C GLN A 213 41.36 -9.09 -25.46
N ALA A 214 42.20 -10.10 -25.23
CA ALA A 214 41.80 -11.36 -24.60
C ALA A 214 41.61 -11.23 -23.07
N ILE A 215 42.31 -10.28 -22.43
CA ILE A 215 42.31 -10.05 -20.98
C ILE A 215 41.31 -8.96 -20.60
N LEU A 216 41.05 -8.00 -21.49
CA LEU A 216 40.08 -6.92 -21.28
C LEU A 216 38.72 -7.43 -20.74
N PRO A 217 38.11 -8.50 -21.26
CA PRO A 217 36.83 -9.00 -20.74
C PRO A 217 36.92 -9.53 -19.30
N ILE A 218 38.08 -10.04 -18.86
CA ILE A 218 38.30 -10.47 -17.48
C ILE A 218 38.36 -9.25 -16.57
N ILE A 219 39.11 -8.22 -16.97
CA ILE A 219 39.21 -6.93 -16.26
C ILE A 219 37.84 -6.26 -16.19
N GLU A 220 37.10 -6.22 -17.31
CA GLU A 220 35.73 -5.72 -17.38
C GLU A 220 34.83 -6.42 -16.35
N ASN A 221 34.94 -7.74 -16.24
CA ASN A 221 34.14 -8.53 -15.29
C ASN A 221 34.54 -8.36 -13.83
N LEU A 222 35.83 -8.16 -13.56
CA LEU A 222 36.34 -7.83 -12.22
C LEU A 222 35.90 -6.43 -11.80
N ALA A 223 36.02 -5.44 -12.70
CA ALA A 223 35.59 -4.06 -12.50
C ALA A 223 34.06 -3.86 -12.59
N ASN A 224 33.32 -4.92 -12.94
CA ASN A 224 31.90 -4.86 -13.27
C ASN A 224 31.56 -3.79 -14.32
N PHE A 225 32.46 -3.51 -15.26
CA PHE A 225 32.34 -2.40 -16.22
C PHE A 225 32.82 -2.84 -17.60
N ASN A 226 31.97 -2.73 -18.61
CA ASN A 226 32.30 -3.00 -20.00
C ASN A 226 32.84 -1.72 -20.64
N PHE A 227 34.15 -1.67 -20.91
CA PHE A 227 34.83 -0.49 -21.44
C PHE A 227 34.42 -0.19 -22.89
N PHE A 228 34.02 -1.20 -23.67
CA PHE A 228 33.51 -1.00 -25.03
C PHE A 228 32.10 -0.37 -25.06
N ARG A 229 31.26 -0.69 -24.08
CA ARG A 229 29.87 -0.21 -23.97
C ARG A 229 29.71 0.93 -22.96
N GLY A 230 30.80 1.34 -22.30
CA GLY A 230 30.85 2.40 -21.30
C GLY A 230 29.83 2.22 -20.16
N ARG A 231 29.62 0.98 -19.70
CA ARG A 231 28.55 0.69 -18.73
C ARG A 231 28.85 -0.52 -17.87
N GLU A 232 28.17 -0.61 -16.73
CA GLU A 232 28.29 -1.77 -15.87
C GLU A 232 27.75 -3.06 -16.51
N ILE A 233 28.38 -4.19 -16.17
CA ILE A 233 27.96 -5.52 -16.64
C ILE A 233 26.74 -6.00 -15.86
N VAL A 234 26.81 -5.95 -14.53
CA VAL A 234 25.68 -6.10 -13.63
C VAL A 234 25.19 -4.69 -13.26
N PRO A 235 23.99 -4.27 -13.71
CA PRO A 235 23.47 -2.95 -13.36
C PRO A 235 23.35 -2.78 -11.84
N ARG A 236 23.76 -1.63 -11.30
CA ARG A 236 23.71 -1.28 -9.86
C ARG A 236 22.53 -1.84 -9.07
N SER A 237 21.32 -1.67 -9.59
CA SER A 237 20.07 -2.21 -9.01
C SER A 237 20.04 -3.71 -8.70
N ARG A 238 20.96 -4.49 -9.28
CA ARG A 238 21.05 -5.94 -9.13
C ARG A 238 22.38 -6.39 -8.52
N GLN A 239 23.30 -5.47 -8.22
CA GLN A 239 24.61 -5.81 -7.62
C GLN A 239 24.47 -6.35 -6.19
N ASN A 240 23.41 -5.95 -5.47
CA ASN A 240 23.13 -6.42 -4.11
C ASN A 240 22.38 -7.76 -4.05
N LEU A 241 22.10 -8.39 -5.20
CA LEU A 241 21.49 -9.72 -5.25
C LEU A 241 22.56 -10.81 -5.12
N PRO A 242 22.21 -12.02 -4.67
CA PRO A 242 23.08 -13.20 -4.78
C PRO A 242 23.64 -13.35 -6.21
N PRO A 243 24.91 -13.76 -6.40
CA PRO A 243 25.58 -13.79 -7.71
C PRO A 243 24.74 -14.42 -8.82
N GLU A 244 24.12 -15.56 -8.57
CA GLU A 244 23.26 -16.30 -9.50
C GLU A 244 22.02 -15.53 -9.98
N LEU A 245 21.57 -14.51 -9.23
CA LEU A 245 20.46 -13.62 -9.59
C LEU A 245 20.91 -12.31 -10.26
N GLN A 246 22.22 -12.06 -10.37
CA GLN A 246 22.80 -10.86 -10.97
C GLN A 246 22.79 -10.92 -12.51
N TYR A 247 21.60 -10.90 -13.11
CA TYR A 247 21.42 -10.95 -14.56
C TYR A 247 20.30 -10.06 -15.07
N THR A 248 20.27 -9.78 -16.37
CA THR A 248 19.20 -9.00 -17.02
C THR A 248 18.32 -9.86 -17.91
N ARG A 249 17.21 -9.32 -18.42
CA ARG A 249 16.42 -10.01 -19.45
C ARG A 249 17.20 -10.31 -20.74
N TYR A 250 18.28 -9.57 -20.97
CA TYR A 250 19.14 -9.71 -22.15
C TYR A 250 20.27 -10.74 -21.99
N THR A 251 20.40 -11.29 -20.78
CA THR A 251 21.38 -12.31 -20.43
C THR A 251 20.89 -13.69 -20.91
N THR A 252 21.76 -14.43 -21.59
CA THR A 252 21.43 -15.72 -22.21
C THR A 252 21.02 -16.80 -21.21
N THR A 253 20.12 -17.71 -21.62
CA THR A 253 19.66 -18.84 -20.79
C THR A 253 20.82 -19.75 -20.39
N VAL A 254 21.73 -20.02 -21.32
CA VAL A 254 22.97 -20.79 -21.04
C VAL A 254 23.80 -20.11 -19.95
N SER A 255 23.99 -18.79 -20.00
CA SER A 255 24.72 -18.07 -18.95
C SER A 255 24.00 -18.12 -17.59
N LYS A 256 22.67 -18.15 -17.57
CA LYS A 256 21.86 -18.27 -16.34
C LYS A 256 22.04 -19.64 -15.69
N GLU A 257 21.96 -20.71 -16.48
CA GLU A 257 22.15 -22.08 -15.99
C GLU A 257 23.59 -22.31 -15.53
N VAL A 258 24.58 -21.83 -16.31
CA VAL A 258 26.00 -21.92 -15.91
C VAL A 258 26.26 -21.11 -14.65
N GLY A 259 25.75 -19.87 -14.56
CA GLY A 259 25.93 -19.03 -13.39
C GLY A 259 25.30 -19.60 -12.12
N LYS A 260 24.15 -20.28 -12.24
CA LYS A 260 23.52 -21.02 -11.14
C LYS A 260 24.35 -22.23 -10.70
N LEU A 261 24.98 -22.94 -11.63
CA LEU A 261 25.83 -24.11 -11.34
C LEU A 261 27.15 -23.73 -10.63
N ILE A 262 27.72 -22.55 -10.93
CA ILE A 262 29.05 -22.14 -10.43
C ILE A 262 29.02 -20.94 -9.48
N ASN A 263 27.84 -20.48 -9.07
CA ASN A 263 27.63 -19.32 -8.19
C ASN A 263 28.33 -18.02 -8.69
N VAL A 264 28.19 -17.73 -9.99
CA VAL A 264 28.76 -16.54 -10.63
C VAL A 264 27.64 -15.79 -11.36
N SER A 265 27.74 -14.46 -11.38
CA SER A 265 26.81 -13.60 -12.14
C SER A 265 26.62 -14.06 -13.58
N PRO A 266 25.39 -14.41 -13.99
CA PRO A 266 25.12 -14.73 -15.38
C PRO A 266 25.37 -13.56 -16.33
N ALA A 267 25.19 -12.30 -15.89
CA ALA A 267 25.55 -11.14 -16.71
C ALA A 267 27.06 -11.08 -16.97
N LYS A 268 27.88 -11.48 -16.00
CA LYS A 268 29.34 -11.53 -16.13
C LYS A 268 29.81 -12.63 -17.09
N ILE A 269 29.21 -13.82 -16.98
CA ILE A 269 29.44 -14.94 -17.91
C ILE A 269 29.06 -14.52 -19.33
N ASP A 270 27.91 -13.88 -19.48
CA ASP A 270 27.39 -13.43 -20.78
C ASP A 270 28.28 -12.31 -21.38
N ASN A 271 28.89 -11.46 -20.55
CA ASN A 271 29.90 -10.48 -21.01
C ASN A 271 31.17 -11.16 -21.52
N LEU A 272 31.71 -12.15 -20.78
CA LEU A 272 32.89 -12.93 -21.22
C LEU A 272 32.64 -13.60 -22.57
N VAL A 273 31.51 -14.31 -22.68
CA VAL A 273 31.12 -15.03 -23.91
C VAL A 273 30.95 -14.04 -25.07
N GLN A 274 30.31 -12.89 -24.85
CA GLN A 274 30.08 -11.90 -25.89
C GLN A 274 31.37 -11.26 -26.41
N GLN A 275 32.31 -10.94 -25.52
CA GLN A 275 33.55 -10.26 -25.90
C GLN A 275 34.54 -11.20 -26.59
N TRP A 276 34.68 -12.44 -26.11
CA TRP A 276 35.58 -13.41 -26.76
C TRP A 276 35.08 -13.95 -28.10
N THR A 277 33.76 -13.91 -28.33
CA THR A 277 33.17 -14.39 -29.59
C THR A 277 32.83 -13.27 -30.57
N GLY A 278 33.15 -12.00 -30.25
CA GLY A 278 32.91 -10.86 -31.15
C GLY A 278 31.44 -10.68 -31.55
N GLY A 279 30.51 -11.04 -30.66
CA GLY A 279 29.07 -11.05 -30.94
C GLY A 279 28.54 -12.27 -31.70
N LEU A 280 29.39 -13.18 -32.19
CA LEU A 280 28.99 -14.41 -32.87
C LEU A 280 28.39 -15.46 -31.93
N GLY A 281 28.83 -15.51 -30.67
CA GLY A 281 28.27 -16.41 -29.66
C GLY A 281 26.78 -16.16 -29.38
N ARG A 282 26.32 -14.90 -29.51
CA ARG A 282 24.90 -14.55 -29.35
C ARG A 282 24.03 -15.09 -30.49
N TYR A 283 24.58 -15.26 -31.70
CA TYR A 283 23.85 -15.87 -32.82
C TYR A 283 23.72 -17.38 -32.66
N ALA A 284 24.78 -18.05 -32.20
CA ALA A 284 24.71 -19.48 -31.86
C ALA A 284 23.71 -19.75 -30.74
N VAL A 285 23.68 -18.90 -29.71
CA VAL A 285 22.74 -19.02 -28.58
C VAL A 285 21.30 -18.68 -28.98
N ASN A 286 21.05 -17.63 -29.76
CA ASN A 286 19.69 -17.33 -30.25
C ASN A 286 19.15 -18.42 -31.18
N ILE A 287 20.03 -19.11 -31.92
CA ILE A 287 19.67 -20.29 -32.73
C ILE A 287 19.39 -21.49 -31.82
N LEU A 288 20.18 -21.69 -30.76
CA LEU A 288 19.94 -22.71 -29.74
C LEU A 288 18.64 -22.47 -28.97
N ASP A 289 18.29 -21.23 -28.64
CA ASP A 289 17.02 -20.87 -28.00
C ASP A 289 15.84 -21.16 -28.95
N LEU A 290 15.94 -20.83 -30.25
CA LEU A 290 14.96 -21.22 -31.28
C LEU A 290 14.79 -22.75 -31.40
N VAL A 291 15.88 -23.51 -31.25
CA VAL A 291 15.85 -24.98 -31.26
C VAL A 291 15.22 -25.52 -29.97
N LEU A 292 15.57 -24.98 -28.81
CA LEU A 292 15.01 -25.36 -27.50
C LEU A 292 13.53 -24.99 -27.35
N GLU A 293 13.09 -23.90 -27.99
CA GLU A 293 11.68 -23.54 -28.16
C GLU A 293 10.96 -24.52 -29.10
N GLY A 294 11.60 -24.94 -30.18
CA GLY A 294 11.06 -25.92 -31.13
C GLY A 294 10.95 -27.34 -30.58
N THR A 295 11.71 -27.70 -29.55
CA THR A 295 11.66 -29.02 -28.88
C THR A 295 10.73 -29.07 -27.65
N GLY A 296 10.10 -27.95 -27.27
CA GLY A 296 9.16 -27.88 -26.15
C GLY A 296 9.81 -27.88 -24.75
N ILE A 297 11.14 -27.73 -24.67
CA ILE A 297 11.90 -27.72 -23.40
C ILE A 297 11.78 -26.35 -22.69
N SER A 298 11.51 -25.27 -23.44
CA SER A 298 11.25 -23.93 -22.90
C SER A 298 9.85 -23.45 -23.27
N SER A 299 9.15 -22.81 -22.33
CA SER A 299 7.86 -22.16 -22.60
C SER A 299 8.02 -21.01 -23.59
N LYS A 300 7.26 -21.01 -24.69
CA LYS A 300 7.28 -19.94 -25.69
C LYS A 300 6.76 -18.64 -25.10
N ILE A 301 7.67 -17.77 -24.66
CA ILE A 301 7.33 -16.40 -24.28
C ILE A 301 7.17 -15.61 -25.58
N ILE A 302 5.99 -15.04 -25.79
CA ILE A 302 5.72 -14.15 -26.94
C ILE A 302 6.60 -12.91 -26.77
N GLU A 303 7.66 -12.75 -27.57
CA GLU A 303 8.53 -11.57 -27.47
C GLU A 303 7.82 -10.30 -27.98
N PRO A 304 8.17 -9.11 -27.47
CA PRO A 304 7.70 -7.85 -28.04
C PRO A 304 8.16 -7.69 -29.50
N SER A 305 7.36 -7.01 -30.33
CA SER A 305 7.63 -6.83 -31.77
C SER A 305 9.04 -6.27 -32.02
N LYS A 306 9.73 -6.75 -33.06
CA LYS A 306 11.14 -6.40 -33.33
C LYS A 306 11.24 -5.02 -34.00
N THR A 307 12.17 -4.19 -33.55
CA THR A 307 12.51 -2.90 -34.17
C THR A 307 13.74 -3.02 -35.07
N LEU A 308 14.07 -1.96 -35.85
CA LEU A 308 15.35 -1.89 -36.58
C LEU A 308 16.57 -2.07 -35.66
N ALA A 309 16.45 -1.67 -34.39
CA ALA A 309 17.46 -1.87 -33.36
C ALA A 309 17.53 -3.31 -32.79
N ASP A 310 16.60 -4.20 -33.18
CA ASP A 310 16.58 -5.63 -32.84
C ASP A 310 17.13 -6.52 -33.97
N ILE A 311 17.17 -6.02 -35.21
CA ILE A 311 17.58 -6.79 -36.39
C ILE A 311 19.11 -6.93 -36.44
N PRO A 312 19.67 -8.16 -36.55
CA PRO A 312 21.09 -8.37 -36.78
C PRO A 312 21.62 -7.55 -37.96
N VAL A 313 22.87 -7.06 -37.88
CA VAL A 313 23.48 -6.10 -38.82
C VAL A 313 22.90 -4.68 -38.70
N LEU A 314 21.58 -4.49 -38.79
CA LEU A 314 20.95 -3.15 -38.73
C LEU A 314 21.08 -2.50 -37.35
N LYS A 315 21.06 -3.29 -36.27
CA LYS A 315 21.29 -2.81 -34.88
C LYS A 315 22.63 -2.09 -34.67
N ALA A 316 23.62 -2.30 -35.54
CA ALA A 316 24.90 -1.60 -35.48
C ALA A 316 24.76 -0.13 -35.92
N PHE A 317 23.77 0.18 -36.74
CA PHE A 317 23.57 1.48 -37.39
C PHE A 317 22.35 2.24 -36.88
N VAL A 318 21.60 1.69 -35.91
CA VAL A 318 20.37 2.31 -35.38
C VAL A 318 20.40 2.32 -33.85
N VAL A 319 20.00 3.44 -33.25
CA VAL A 319 19.80 3.58 -31.80
C VAL A 319 18.36 3.22 -31.44
N ARG A 320 18.15 2.51 -30.32
CA ARG A 320 16.79 2.15 -29.85
C ARG A 320 16.07 3.37 -29.32
N ASN A 321 14.86 3.61 -29.83
CA ASN A 321 13.92 4.67 -29.41
C ASN A 321 12.55 4.05 -29.07
N PRO A 322 11.92 4.35 -27.92
CA PRO A 322 12.44 5.16 -26.81
C PRO A 322 13.66 4.52 -26.14
N PHE A 323 14.50 5.39 -25.61
CA PHE A 323 15.71 4.98 -24.90
C PHE A 323 15.29 4.28 -23.60
N GLY A 324 15.44 2.95 -23.55
CA GLY A 324 15.11 2.16 -22.36
C GLY A 324 16.09 2.42 -21.19
N SER A 325 16.54 1.36 -20.52
CA SER A 325 17.45 1.47 -19.35
C SER A 325 18.88 1.95 -19.67
N GLN A 326 19.12 2.56 -20.82
CA GLN A 326 20.43 3.03 -21.30
C GLN A 326 20.41 4.53 -21.59
N ASN A 327 19.51 5.27 -20.95
CA ASN A 327 19.34 6.71 -21.16
C ASN A 327 20.31 7.50 -20.25
N GLU A 328 20.95 8.52 -20.82
CA GLU A 328 21.86 9.43 -20.13
C GLU A 328 21.23 10.09 -18.90
N SER A 329 19.99 10.55 -18.99
CA SER A 329 19.25 11.15 -17.88
C SER A 329 19.14 10.18 -16.69
N VAL A 330 18.85 8.89 -16.97
CA VAL A 330 18.75 7.84 -15.94
C VAL A 330 20.11 7.58 -15.28
N ASN A 331 21.20 7.61 -16.05
CA ASN A 331 22.55 7.48 -15.49
C ASN A 331 22.90 8.64 -14.56
N LYS A 332 22.71 9.89 -15.04
CA LYS A 332 22.94 11.12 -14.25
C LYS A 332 22.16 11.14 -12.94
N PHE A 333 20.94 10.61 -12.95
CA PHE A 333 20.14 10.45 -11.73
C PHE A 333 20.77 9.49 -10.72
N TYR A 334 21.21 8.30 -11.15
CA TYR A 334 21.82 7.34 -10.24
C TYR A 334 23.20 7.79 -9.74
N GLU A 335 23.96 8.51 -10.56
CA GLU A 335 25.22 9.16 -10.15
C GLU A 335 24.95 10.21 -9.05
N LYS A 336 24.00 11.11 -9.26
CA LYS A 336 23.60 12.11 -8.26
C LYS A 336 23.08 11.46 -6.97
N LEU A 337 22.27 10.41 -7.08
CA LEU A 337 21.79 9.65 -5.92
C LEU A 337 22.95 9.05 -5.12
N GLU A 338 23.93 8.42 -5.78
CA GLU A 338 25.09 7.83 -5.10
C GLU A 338 25.95 8.90 -4.41
N GLU A 339 26.23 10.01 -5.11
CA GLU A 339 26.97 11.15 -4.56
C GLU A 339 26.31 11.65 -3.27
N TYR A 340 25.00 11.87 -3.30
CA TYR A 340 24.26 12.40 -2.16
C TYR A 340 24.19 11.40 -1.01
N GLN A 341 24.05 10.11 -1.31
CA GLN A 341 24.08 9.05 -0.30
C GLN A 341 25.46 8.94 0.38
N LYS A 342 26.55 9.08 -0.39
CA LYS A 342 27.91 9.05 0.14
C LYS A 342 28.14 10.21 1.10
N ASN A 343 27.74 11.43 0.72
CA ASN A 343 27.90 12.61 1.57
C ASN A 343 26.96 12.58 2.78
N GLU A 344 25.70 12.14 2.62
CA GLU A 344 24.77 11.91 3.73
C GLU A 344 25.37 10.93 4.76
N LYS A 345 25.97 9.83 4.29
CA LYS A 345 26.62 8.84 5.17
C LYS A 345 27.83 9.43 5.89
N ALA A 346 28.63 10.25 5.22
CA ALA A 346 29.76 10.94 5.83
C ALA A 346 29.31 11.91 6.94
N LEU A 347 28.29 12.73 6.68
CA LEU A 347 27.71 13.64 7.68
C LEU A 347 27.17 12.88 8.89
N LYS A 348 26.46 11.77 8.67
CA LYS A 348 25.99 10.89 9.75
C LYS A 348 27.12 10.30 10.58
N GLU A 349 28.20 9.88 9.95
CA GLU A 349 29.37 9.35 10.66
C GLU A 349 30.05 10.43 11.50
N PHE A 350 30.20 11.66 10.97
CA PHE A 350 30.78 12.77 11.75
C PHE A 350 29.95 13.14 12.97
N LEU A 351 28.62 13.16 12.85
CA LEU A 351 27.72 13.33 14.01
C LEU A 351 27.93 12.22 15.04
N LYS A 352 28.03 10.96 14.58
CA LYS A 352 28.24 9.81 15.46
C LYS A 352 29.60 9.84 16.18
N THR A 353 30.65 10.31 15.51
CA THR A 353 31.99 10.42 16.10
C THR A 353 32.20 11.71 16.89
N GLY A 354 31.26 12.66 16.85
CA GLY A 354 31.38 13.99 17.47
C GLY A 354 32.36 14.93 16.75
N ASP A 355 32.67 14.68 15.48
CA ASP A 355 33.61 15.49 14.69
C ASP A 355 32.88 16.68 14.04
N ILE A 356 32.47 17.64 14.87
CA ILE A 356 31.61 18.77 14.48
C ILE A 356 32.29 19.67 13.43
N ILE A 357 33.62 19.83 13.49
CA ILE A 357 34.37 20.64 12.52
C ILE A 357 34.22 20.06 11.11
N LYS A 358 34.48 18.76 10.94
CA LYS A 358 34.31 18.11 9.62
C LYS A 358 32.85 18.06 9.18
N PHE A 359 31.92 17.93 10.13
CA PHE A 359 30.50 18.00 9.85
C PHE A 359 30.11 19.36 9.25
N ASP A 360 30.46 20.45 9.92
CA ASP A 360 30.14 21.81 9.47
C ASP A 360 30.82 22.14 8.14
N GLU A 361 32.08 21.76 7.96
CA GLU A 361 32.80 21.94 6.70
C GLU A 361 32.14 21.21 5.53
N LEU A 362 31.75 19.94 5.73
CA LEU A 362 31.12 19.14 4.68
C LEU A 362 29.69 19.62 4.38
N LYS A 363 28.93 20.00 5.41
CA LYS A 363 27.58 20.55 5.27
C LYS A 363 27.59 21.88 4.52
N ALA A 364 28.54 22.77 4.82
CA ALA A 364 28.70 24.05 4.13
C ALA A 364 29.16 23.89 2.67
N LYS A 365 29.96 22.86 2.36
CA LYS A 365 30.37 22.55 0.97
C LYS A 365 29.26 21.94 0.13
N HIS A 366 28.27 21.32 0.76
CA HIS A 366 27.20 20.58 0.10
C HIS A 366 25.79 21.02 0.56
N PRO A 367 25.43 22.32 0.39
CA PRO A 367 24.10 22.82 0.75
C PRO A 367 22.98 22.09 0.00
N GLU A 368 23.27 21.56 -1.20
CA GLU A 368 22.34 20.79 -2.01
C GLU A 368 21.88 19.46 -1.38
N LEU A 369 22.56 18.99 -0.33
CA LEU A 369 22.09 17.83 0.41
C LEU A 369 20.84 18.12 1.22
N LEU A 370 20.56 19.37 1.59
CA LEU A 370 19.48 19.73 2.52
C LEU A 370 19.52 18.80 3.75
N PHE A 371 20.65 18.84 4.46
CA PHE A 371 20.92 17.94 5.58
C PHE A 371 20.39 18.53 6.89
N PHE A 372 19.40 17.85 7.46
CA PHE A 372 18.76 18.21 8.72
C PHE A 372 19.14 17.21 9.80
N HIS A 373 19.32 17.72 11.01
CA HIS A 373 19.48 16.88 12.18
C HIS A 373 18.78 17.50 13.39
N ASP A 374 18.29 16.62 14.25
CA ASP A 374 17.71 16.92 15.54
C ASP A 374 18.32 15.90 16.50
N PHE A 375 19.18 16.39 17.40
CA PHE A 375 19.91 15.55 18.35
C PHE A 375 18.96 14.91 19.35
N ASP A 376 17.95 15.65 19.80
CA ASP A 376 16.97 15.22 20.80
C ASP A 376 16.11 14.07 20.24
N LYS A 377 15.77 14.14 18.95
CA LYS A 377 14.97 13.11 18.26
C LYS A 377 15.82 12.02 17.58
N GLU A 378 17.16 12.08 17.64
CA GLU A 378 18.13 11.30 16.84
C GLU A 378 17.78 11.24 15.35
N ILE A 379 17.30 12.35 14.82
CA ILE A 379 17.01 12.47 13.40
C ILE A 379 18.26 13.04 12.75
N ALA A 380 18.74 12.39 11.70
CA ALA A 380 19.77 12.93 10.82
C ALA A 380 19.53 12.38 9.42
N TYR A 381 19.32 13.25 8.43
CA TYR A 381 19.14 12.82 7.05
C TYR A 381 19.31 13.97 6.06
N SER A 382 19.52 13.60 4.81
CA SER A 382 19.46 14.51 3.67
C SER A 382 18.08 14.42 3.01
N ALA A 383 17.30 15.51 2.99
CA ALA A 383 16.00 15.55 2.32
C ALA A 383 16.14 15.26 0.82
N SER A 384 17.19 15.81 0.20
CA SER A 384 17.57 15.53 -1.18
C SER A 384 17.86 14.05 -1.45
N ALA A 385 18.70 13.40 -0.63
CA ALA A 385 19.01 11.98 -0.78
C ALA A 385 17.79 11.10 -0.51
N ARG A 386 16.91 11.50 0.42
CA ARG A 386 15.64 10.81 0.69
C ARG A 386 14.69 10.88 -0.50
N TYR A 387 14.54 12.05 -1.13
CA TYR A 387 13.74 12.22 -2.34
C TYR A 387 14.30 11.41 -3.52
N LEU A 388 15.61 11.47 -3.76
CA LEU A 388 16.22 10.65 -4.83
C LEU A 388 16.02 9.15 -4.56
N ARG A 389 16.04 8.70 -3.30
CA ARG A 389 15.68 7.32 -2.93
C ARG A 389 14.22 6.99 -3.18
N SER A 390 13.27 7.89 -2.95
CA SER A 390 11.85 7.64 -3.30
C SER A 390 11.68 7.50 -4.80
N VAL A 391 12.24 8.42 -5.59
CA VAL A 391 12.22 8.33 -7.06
C VAL A 391 12.85 7.01 -7.54
N ALA A 392 13.95 6.56 -6.93
CA ALA A 392 14.57 5.28 -7.29
C ALA A 392 13.67 4.07 -6.98
N ARG A 393 12.82 4.15 -5.95
CA ARG A 393 11.79 3.14 -5.66
C ARG A 393 10.70 3.15 -6.74
N ASP A 394 10.23 4.32 -7.18
CA ASP A 394 9.24 4.43 -8.26
C ASP A 394 9.76 3.83 -9.58
N LEU A 395 11.02 4.10 -9.92
CA LEU A 395 11.69 3.50 -11.08
C LEU A 395 11.80 1.97 -10.97
N SER A 396 11.94 1.45 -9.75
CA SER A 396 11.93 0.00 -9.47
C SER A 396 10.54 -0.60 -9.71
N GLU A 397 9.47 0.08 -9.26
CA GLU A 397 8.09 -0.35 -9.50
C GLU A 397 7.73 -0.33 -10.99
N ILE A 398 8.13 0.70 -11.73
CA ILE A 398 7.95 0.73 -13.19
C ILE A 398 8.69 -0.45 -13.83
N ARG A 399 9.89 -0.78 -13.37
CA ARG A 399 10.65 -1.93 -13.87
C ARG A 399 9.95 -3.27 -13.58
N LYS A 400 9.36 -3.44 -12.40
CA LYS A 400 8.56 -4.64 -12.07
C LYS A 400 7.35 -4.77 -13.00
N LYS A 401 6.63 -3.66 -13.25
CA LYS A 401 5.50 -3.63 -14.19
C LYS A 401 5.96 -3.96 -15.62
N GLN A 402 7.11 -3.43 -16.05
CA GLN A 402 7.72 -3.75 -17.35
C GLN A 402 8.07 -5.24 -17.46
N ASP A 403 8.62 -5.84 -16.41
CA ASP A 403 8.92 -7.27 -16.36
C ASP A 403 7.64 -8.13 -16.38
N ALA A 404 6.54 -7.67 -15.77
CA ALA A 404 5.23 -8.34 -15.85
C ALA A 404 4.63 -8.30 -17.26
N VAL A 405 4.67 -7.14 -17.93
CA VAL A 405 4.24 -7.00 -19.34
C VAL A 405 5.06 -7.92 -20.24
N PHE A 406 6.37 -7.97 -20.05
CA PHE A 406 7.27 -8.83 -20.82
C PHE A 406 6.89 -10.32 -20.67
N LYS A 407 6.60 -10.76 -19.45
CA LYS A 407 6.24 -12.15 -19.12
C LYS A 407 4.79 -12.53 -19.46
N SER A 408 3.91 -11.56 -19.76
CA SER A 408 2.50 -11.83 -20.06
C SER A 408 2.35 -12.83 -21.23
N THR A 409 1.48 -13.82 -21.10
CA THR A 409 1.16 -14.76 -22.18
C THR A 409 -0.07 -14.35 -22.99
N THR A 410 -0.79 -13.31 -22.55
CA THR A 410 -2.07 -12.87 -23.14
C THR A 410 -1.92 -11.67 -24.08
N MET A 411 -0.82 -10.93 -24.00
CA MET A 411 -0.56 -9.75 -24.84
C MET A 411 0.14 -10.13 -26.15
N SER A 412 -0.26 -9.49 -27.25
CA SER A 412 0.41 -9.59 -28.55
C SER A 412 1.81 -8.95 -28.54
N PRO A 413 2.71 -9.30 -29.49
CA PRO A 413 4.02 -8.66 -29.63
C PRO A 413 3.97 -7.14 -29.73
N GLU A 414 2.99 -6.60 -30.47
CA GLU A 414 2.80 -5.18 -30.71
C GLU A 414 2.35 -4.46 -29.42
N GLU A 415 1.33 -4.99 -28.74
CA GLU A 415 0.86 -4.43 -27.46
C GLU A 415 1.95 -4.47 -26.38
N LYS A 416 2.76 -5.53 -26.34
CA LYS A 416 3.91 -5.61 -25.43
C LYS A 416 4.94 -4.53 -25.72
N ARG A 417 5.24 -4.29 -27.01
CA ARG A 417 6.20 -3.28 -27.43
C ARG A 417 5.72 -1.88 -27.03
N GLU A 418 4.48 -1.56 -27.34
CA GLU A 418 3.87 -0.27 -27.03
C GLU A 418 3.91 0.03 -25.52
N LYS A 419 3.46 -0.92 -24.68
CA LYS A 419 3.48 -0.76 -23.22
C LYS A 419 4.90 -0.62 -22.65
N ILE A 420 5.86 -1.39 -23.18
CA ILE A 420 7.27 -1.30 -22.76
C ILE A 420 7.84 0.07 -23.12
N ASP A 421 7.56 0.55 -24.32
CA ASP A 421 8.05 1.83 -24.82
C ASP A 421 7.42 3.01 -24.06
N GLU A 422 6.14 2.92 -23.70
CA GLU A 422 5.46 3.87 -22.81
C GLU A 422 6.11 3.92 -21.43
N MET A 423 6.37 2.76 -20.81
CA MET A 423 7.06 2.67 -19.52
C MET A 423 8.50 3.20 -19.58
N ASP A 424 9.21 2.98 -20.69
CA ASP A 424 10.54 3.53 -20.91
C ASP A 424 10.49 5.07 -21.00
N ARG A 425 9.53 5.66 -21.73
CA ARG A 425 9.30 7.13 -21.74
C ARG A 425 8.94 7.67 -20.35
N LEU A 426 8.08 6.96 -19.61
CA LEU A 426 7.67 7.36 -18.26
C LEU A 426 8.88 7.44 -17.31
N LYS A 427 9.77 6.44 -17.31
CA LYS A 427 10.99 6.45 -16.48
C LYS A 427 11.87 7.66 -16.78
N VAL A 428 12.07 7.97 -18.05
CA VAL A 428 12.86 9.13 -18.48
C VAL A 428 12.21 10.42 -18.01
N GLY A 429 10.89 10.57 -18.20
CA GLY A 429 10.15 11.74 -17.73
C GLY A 429 10.21 11.93 -16.21
N VAL A 430 10.08 10.84 -15.44
CA VAL A 430 10.21 10.85 -13.97
C VAL A 430 11.60 11.33 -13.56
N VAL A 431 12.65 10.78 -14.16
CA VAL A 431 14.03 11.17 -13.86
C VAL A 431 14.32 12.63 -14.24
N LYS A 432 13.89 13.08 -15.43
CA LYS A 432 14.08 14.48 -15.84
C LYS A 432 13.42 15.45 -14.89
N ARG A 433 12.18 15.17 -14.47
CA ARG A 433 11.48 15.98 -13.47
C ARG A 433 12.19 15.98 -12.13
N ALA A 434 12.68 14.82 -11.68
CA ALA A 434 13.44 14.72 -10.44
C ALA A 434 14.74 15.53 -10.51
N LEU A 435 15.52 15.39 -11.59
CA LEU A 435 16.77 16.13 -11.79
C LEU A 435 16.56 17.65 -11.91
N ALA A 436 15.42 18.08 -12.48
CA ALA A 436 15.08 19.50 -12.59
C ALA A 436 14.89 20.21 -11.23
N LEU A 437 14.66 19.46 -10.15
CA LEU A 437 14.56 20.01 -8.79
C LEU A 437 15.92 20.33 -8.16
N PHE A 438 17.03 19.97 -8.81
CA PHE A 438 18.39 20.17 -8.32
C PHE A 438 19.15 21.19 -9.19
N PRO A 439 18.79 22.49 -9.16
CA PRO A 439 19.60 23.56 -9.74
C PRO A 439 20.96 23.68 -9.03
N ALA A 440 21.83 24.55 -9.55
CA ALA A 440 23.23 24.61 -9.14
C ALA A 440 23.49 25.18 -7.72
N GLU A 441 22.54 25.86 -7.10
CA GLU A 441 22.74 26.51 -5.78
C GLU A 441 21.96 25.80 -4.66
N GLU A 442 20.62 25.76 -4.71
CA GLU A 442 19.82 25.09 -3.67
C GLU A 442 18.61 24.34 -4.26
N PRO A 443 18.42 23.04 -3.96
CA PRO A 443 17.29 22.26 -4.44
C PRO A 443 15.95 22.70 -3.86
N ILE A 444 14.93 22.79 -4.71
CA ILE A 444 13.54 23.12 -4.34
C ILE A 444 12.71 21.87 -4.00
N VAL A 445 13.37 20.83 -3.51
CA VAL A 445 12.78 19.50 -3.30
C VAL A 445 11.71 19.56 -2.21
N ILE A 446 12.00 20.23 -1.09
CA ILE A 446 11.08 20.31 0.05
C ILE A 446 9.84 21.11 -0.35
N GLU A 447 10.03 22.28 -0.96
CA GLU A 447 8.93 23.13 -1.43
C GLU A 447 8.02 22.37 -2.39
N LYS A 448 8.60 21.64 -3.34
CA LYS A 448 7.83 20.82 -4.29
C LYS A 448 7.03 19.73 -3.58
N GLN A 449 7.65 18.99 -2.65
CA GLN A 449 6.96 17.93 -1.90
C GLN A 449 5.81 18.50 -1.06
N LEU A 450 6.04 19.62 -0.36
CA LEU A 450 5.01 20.25 0.48
C LEU A 450 3.83 20.76 -0.35
N PHE A 451 4.09 21.43 -1.47
CA PHE A 451 3.02 21.88 -2.36
C PHE A 451 2.29 20.73 -3.04
N ASP A 452 2.98 19.67 -3.45
CA ASP A 452 2.34 18.50 -4.06
C ASP A 452 1.38 17.83 -3.08
N ALA A 453 1.85 17.56 -1.85
CA ALA A 453 1.03 16.98 -0.79
C ALA A 453 -0.18 17.88 -0.45
N SER A 454 0.05 19.19 -0.27
CA SER A 454 -1.02 20.13 0.04
C SER A 454 -2.07 20.26 -1.07
N ASN A 455 -1.64 20.24 -2.34
CA ASN A 455 -2.52 20.37 -3.49
C ASN A 455 -3.32 19.09 -3.77
N GLN A 456 -2.86 17.94 -3.25
CA GLN A 456 -3.55 16.65 -3.39
C GLN A 456 -4.77 16.53 -2.47
N LEU A 457 -4.95 17.44 -1.50
CA LEU A 457 -6.13 17.44 -0.62
C LEU A 457 -7.44 17.41 -1.41
N GLY A 458 -8.27 16.40 -1.13
CA GLY A 458 -9.56 16.19 -1.77
C GLY A 458 -9.52 15.37 -3.07
N ASP A 459 -8.33 14.98 -3.54
CA ASP A 459 -8.17 14.09 -4.69
C ASP A 459 -8.56 12.65 -4.35
N THR A 460 -9.17 11.96 -5.31
CA THR A 460 -9.51 10.54 -5.19
C THR A 460 -8.26 9.68 -5.40
N LEU A 461 -7.94 8.82 -4.43
CA LEU A 461 -6.77 7.94 -4.47
C LEU A 461 -6.99 6.69 -5.32
N ASN A 462 -8.23 6.20 -5.37
CA ASN A 462 -8.58 4.96 -6.03
C ASN A 462 -9.79 5.15 -6.97
N ASP A 463 -9.70 4.55 -8.16
CA ASP A 463 -10.82 4.47 -9.11
C ASP A 463 -11.80 3.39 -8.63
N VAL A 464 -12.91 3.82 -8.05
CA VAL A 464 -14.00 2.91 -7.66
C VAL A 464 -15.01 2.82 -8.81
N PRO A 465 -15.40 1.61 -9.26
CA PRO A 465 -16.39 1.45 -10.33
C PRO A 465 -17.71 2.17 -10.00
N LEU A 466 -18.35 2.77 -11.00
CA LEU A 466 -19.57 3.60 -10.84
C LEU A 466 -20.74 2.90 -10.11
N LEU A 467 -20.75 1.57 -10.04
CA LEU A 467 -21.79 0.76 -9.39
C LEU A 467 -21.35 0.08 -8.09
N ALA A 468 -20.11 0.29 -7.65
CA ALA A 468 -19.64 -0.25 -6.38
C ALA A 468 -20.27 0.54 -5.22
N ARG A 469 -20.59 -0.17 -4.13
CA ARG A 469 -21.11 0.44 -2.90
C ARG A 469 -20.00 1.07 -2.05
N GLU A 470 -18.74 0.77 -2.36
CA GLU A 470 -17.58 1.34 -1.68
C GLU A 470 -17.42 2.82 -2.04
N LYS A 471 -17.14 3.66 -1.05
CA LYS A 471 -16.81 5.07 -1.29
C LYS A 471 -15.35 5.14 -1.78
N PRO A 472 -15.00 6.04 -2.71
CA PRO A 472 -13.62 6.23 -3.11
C PRO A 472 -12.80 6.76 -1.94
N ASP A 473 -11.59 6.25 -1.77
CA ASP A 473 -10.62 6.80 -0.84
C ASP A 473 -10.22 8.20 -1.30
N ILE A 474 -10.27 9.17 -0.38
CA ILE A 474 -9.93 10.57 -0.65
C ILE A 474 -8.69 10.92 0.15
N TYR A 475 -7.71 11.53 -0.51
CA TYR A 475 -6.54 12.09 0.17
C TYR A 475 -6.99 13.24 1.07
N ASN A 476 -6.88 13.07 2.38
CA ASN A 476 -7.43 13.99 3.36
C ASN A 476 -6.36 14.56 4.31
N MET A 477 -6.78 15.38 5.28
CA MET A 477 -5.88 16.01 6.26
C MET A 477 -5.08 15.01 7.08
N THR A 478 -5.58 13.79 7.33
CA THR A 478 -4.83 12.73 8.01
C THR A 478 -3.72 12.17 7.12
N ASP A 479 -3.95 12.03 5.81
CA ASP A 479 -2.91 11.66 4.85
C ASP A 479 -1.84 12.75 4.73
N LEU A 480 -2.27 14.01 4.64
CA LEU A 480 -1.37 15.16 4.62
C LEU A 480 -0.55 15.25 5.91
N ASN A 481 -1.18 15.00 7.06
CA ASN A 481 -0.49 14.96 8.35
C ASN A 481 0.68 13.97 8.29
N ARG A 482 0.42 12.74 7.85
CA ARG A 482 1.43 11.69 7.73
C ARG A 482 2.55 12.08 6.77
N GLU A 483 2.21 12.65 5.62
CA GLU A 483 3.21 13.08 4.63
C GLU A 483 4.07 14.26 5.13
N TYR A 484 3.49 15.18 5.89
CA TYR A 484 4.23 16.26 6.56
C TYR A 484 5.09 15.75 7.70
N SER A 485 4.59 14.86 8.56
CA SER A 485 5.38 14.21 9.61
C SER A 485 6.63 13.52 9.05
N ASP A 486 6.52 12.90 7.87
CA ASP A 486 7.66 12.34 7.17
C ASP A 486 8.53 13.43 6.54
N THR A 487 7.95 14.33 5.76
CA THR A 487 8.70 15.33 4.96
C THR A 487 9.44 16.35 5.83
N LEU A 488 8.78 16.85 6.86
CA LEU A 488 9.28 17.86 7.81
C LEU A 488 9.96 17.26 9.03
N ARG A 489 10.16 15.94 9.05
CA ARG A 489 10.85 15.24 10.13
C ARG A 489 12.17 15.93 10.47
N GLY A 490 12.36 16.40 11.70
CA GLY A 490 13.60 17.08 12.13
C GLY A 490 13.91 18.40 11.41
N ILE A 491 12.93 18.98 10.73
CA ILE A 491 13.01 20.32 10.11
C ILE A 491 12.23 21.26 10.99
N THR A 492 12.82 22.39 11.38
CA THR A 492 12.14 23.45 12.12
C THR A 492 11.52 24.47 11.18
N LEU A 493 10.58 25.28 11.67
CA LEU A 493 10.04 26.38 10.87
C LEU A 493 11.11 27.41 10.45
N ALA A 494 12.16 27.58 11.27
CA ALA A 494 13.30 28.45 10.96
C ALA A 494 14.14 27.91 9.80
N ASP A 495 14.29 26.60 9.67
CA ASP A 495 15.00 25.97 8.54
C ASP A 495 14.28 26.20 7.20
N LEU A 496 13.01 26.62 7.23
CA LEU A 496 12.20 26.93 6.05
C LEU A 496 12.13 28.44 5.75
N GLU A 497 12.86 29.27 6.49
CA GLU A 497 12.87 30.72 6.27
C GLU A 497 13.36 31.06 4.85
N GLY A 498 12.65 31.97 4.17
CA GLY A 498 12.93 32.34 2.77
C GLY A 498 12.43 31.35 1.72
N LYS A 499 11.98 30.14 2.12
CA LYS A 499 11.38 29.16 1.20
C LYS A 499 9.90 29.43 0.96
N LYS A 500 9.42 29.08 -0.23
CA LYS A 500 7.99 29.15 -0.54
C LYS A 500 7.31 27.88 -0.01
N ILE A 501 6.43 28.02 0.97
CA ILE A 501 5.72 26.89 1.60
C ILE A 501 4.19 27.09 1.58
N PRO A 502 3.40 25.99 1.56
CA PRO A 502 1.94 26.06 1.74
C PRO A 502 1.54 26.66 3.09
N LYS A 503 0.37 27.32 3.15
CA LYS A 503 -0.19 27.84 4.42
C LYS A 503 -0.47 26.75 5.46
N THR A 504 -0.68 25.52 5.00
CA THR A 504 -0.90 24.36 5.87
C THR A 504 0.35 23.96 6.65
N VAL A 505 1.56 24.39 6.24
CA VAL A 505 2.81 23.99 6.92
C VAL A 505 2.97 24.69 8.27
N PRO A 506 2.86 26.03 8.39
CA PRO A 506 2.81 26.68 9.70
C PRO A 506 1.70 26.12 10.60
N ALA A 507 0.50 25.92 10.05
CA ALA A 507 -0.62 25.33 10.79
C ALA A 507 -0.35 23.89 11.26
N TRP A 508 0.45 23.12 10.52
CA TRP A 508 0.90 21.80 10.94
C TRP A 508 1.83 21.88 12.15
N TYR A 509 2.80 22.81 12.15
CA TYR A 509 3.68 23.02 13.32
C TYR A 509 2.91 23.52 14.54
N GLU A 510 1.95 24.43 14.38
CA GLU A 510 1.06 24.86 15.46
C GLU A 510 0.29 23.67 16.04
N LYS A 511 -0.23 22.80 15.16
CA LYS A 511 -0.90 21.57 15.58
C LYS A 511 0.04 20.60 16.30
N GLU A 512 1.26 20.38 15.81
CA GLU A 512 2.24 19.51 16.48
C GLU A 512 2.59 20.02 17.88
N ALA A 513 2.66 21.35 18.07
CA ALA A 513 2.84 21.95 19.38
C ALA A 513 1.63 21.69 20.31
N SER A 514 0.40 21.82 19.79
CA SER A 514 -0.81 21.45 20.54
C SER A 514 -0.80 19.96 20.91
N LEU A 515 -0.37 19.09 20.00
CA LEU A 515 -0.33 17.64 20.20
C LEU A 515 0.70 17.24 21.27
N GLU A 516 1.88 17.87 21.25
CA GLU A 516 2.94 17.63 22.25
C GLU A 516 2.47 17.96 23.67
N VAL A 517 1.61 18.98 23.84
CA VAL A 517 1.01 19.30 25.14
C VAL A 517 -0.12 18.32 25.47
N HIS A 518 -1.04 18.08 24.53
CA HIS A 518 -2.18 17.19 24.71
C HIS A 518 -1.76 15.76 25.11
N ASP A 519 -0.73 15.21 24.46
CA ASP A 519 -0.26 13.83 24.70
C ASP A 519 0.43 13.65 26.07
N THR A 520 0.60 14.73 26.85
CA THR A 520 1.04 14.64 28.25
C THR A 520 -0.08 14.31 29.22
N PHE A 521 -1.34 14.42 28.82
CA PHE A 521 -2.49 14.15 29.67
C PHE A 521 -2.95 12.69 29.55
N PRO A 522 -3.49 12.08 30.62
CA PRO A 522 -4.25 10.84 30.50
C PRO A 522 -5.40 11.02 29.52
N SER A 523 -5.59 10.04 28.62
CA SER A 523 -6.62 10.00 27.57
C SER A 523 -7.77 9.04 27.89
N ILE A 524 -8.01 8.80 29.18
CA ILE A 524 -9.08 7.95 29.70
C ILE A 524 -9.62 8.53 31.01
N PRO A 525 -10.87 8.21 31.38
CA PRO A 525 -11.40 8.47 32.71
C PRO A 525 -10.45 7.98 33.80
N LEU A 526 -10.24 8.78 34.85
CA LEU A 526 -9.28 8.45 35.92
C LEU A 526 -9.62 7.14 36.64
N THR A 527 -10.91 6.86 36.83
CA THR A 527 -11.42 5.58 37.36
C THR A 527 -11.04 4.36 36.53
N LYS A 528 -10.76 4.53 35.23
CA LYS A 528 -10.37 3.46 34.30
C LYS A 528 -8.86 3.25 34.24
N ILE A 529 -8.04 4.09 34.88
CA ILE A 529 -6.60 3.83 35.03
C ILE A 529 -6.42 2.56 35.85
N ASN A 530 -5.53 1.68 35.40
CA ASN A 530 -5.37 0.36 36.02
C ASN A 530 -4.98 0.48 37.50
N ASN A 531 -5.66 -0.25 38.37
CA ASN A 531 -5.30 -0.40 39.78
C ASN A 531 -5.03 -1.87 40.18
N ASP A 532 -5.08 -2.81 39.24
CA ASP A 532 -4.78 -4.21 39.50
C ASP A 532 -3.31 -4.51 39.13
N PRO A 533 -2.43 -4.80 40.11
CA PRO A 533 -1.03 -5.10 39.83
C PRO A 533 -0.84 -6.38 39.00
N LYS A 534 -1.86 -7.24 38.87
CA LYS A 534 -1.82 -8.42 37.99
C LYS A 534 -2.06 -8.07 36.53
N LYS A 535 -2.71 -6.94 36.24
CA LYS A 535 -3.02 -6.48 34.87
C LYS A 535 -1.93 -5.57 34.28
N GLY A 536 -0.93 -5.20 35.07
CA GLY A 536 0.18 -4.36 34.65
C GLY A 536 0.51 -3.29 35.68
N PHE A 537 1.12 -2.20 35.24
CA PHE A 537 1.38 -1.03 36.08
C PHE A 537 0.08 -0.44 36.62
N THR A 538 0.09 -0.13 37.90
CA THR A 538 -1.01 0.53 38.61
C THR A 538 -0.93 2.04 38.45
N PHE A 539 -1.99 2.76 38.83
CA PHE A 539 -2.00 4.23 38.82
C PHE A 539 -0.88 4.81 39.72
N GLU A 540 -0.52 4.13 40.81
CA GLU A 540 0.62 4.51 41.66
C GLU A 540 1.97 4.36 40.95
N ASP A 541 2.11 3.28 40.17
CA ASP A 541 3.30 3.08 39.34
C ASP A 541 3.40 4.16 38.26
N PHE A 542 2.28 4.52 37.63
CA PHE A 542 2.25 5.60 36.64
C PHE A 542 2.57 6.97 37.25
N ILE A 543 2.05 7.30 38.43
CA ILE A 543 2.42 8.53 39.15
C ILE A 543 3.92 8.57 39.40
N THR A 544 4.50 7.46 39.87
CA THR A 544 5.95 7.35 40.11
C THR A 544 6.73 7.53 38.82
N GLN A 545 6.32 6.84 37.75
CA GLN A 545 6.95 6.96 36.42
C GLN A 545 6.86 8.41 35.89
N TRP A 546 5.73 9.09 36.05
CA TRP A 546 5.60 10.48 35.63
C TRP A 546 6.52 11.42 36.42
N GLN A 547 6.62 11.22 37.73
CA GLN A 547 7.55 11.99 38.57
C GLN A 547 9.00 11.75 38.18
N GLU A 548 9.40 10.50 37.93
CA GLU A 548 10.72 10.17 37.41
C GLU A 548 10.97 10.85 36.06
N ARG A 549 10.00 10.80 35.14
CA ARG A 549 10.07 11.44 33.83
C ARG A 549 10.36 12.94 33.94
N LEU A 550 9.69 13.65 34.85
CA LEU A 550 9.87 15.08 35.08
C LEU A 550 11.26 15.46 35.62
N LEU A 551 11.99 14.52 36.23
CA LEU A 551 13.35 14.73 36.72
C LEU A 551 14.42 14.55 35.64
N ILE A 552 14.07 13.97 34.50
CA ILE A 552 15.01 13.73 33.40
C ILE A 552 15.19 15.00 32.59
N THR A 553 16.40 15.55 32.59
CA THR A 553 16.75 16.76 31.85
C THR A 553 17.49 16.48 30.55
N ASP A 554 18.12 15.30 30.41
CA ASP A 554 18.77 14.88 29.19
C ASP A 554 17.75 14.33 28.19
N PRO A 555 17.62 14.91 26.98
CA PRO A 555 16.65 14.47 25.98
C PRO A 555 16.81 13.01 25.55
N GLY A 556 18.05 12.49 25.50
CA GLY A 556 18.34 11.10 25.15
C GLY A 556 17.89 10.12 26.22
N GLU A 557 18.12 10.45 27.49
CA GLU A 557 17.60 9.70 28.64
C GLU A 557 16.06 9.75 28.67
N LEU A 558 15.46 10.92 28.45
CA LEU A 558 14.00 11.10 28.46
C LEU A 558 13.35 10.23 27.39
N ARG A 559 13.92 10.19 26.20
CA ARG A 559 13.44 9.33 25.11
C ARG A 559 13.57 7.85 25.43
N THR A 560 14.66 7.45 26.08
CA THR A 560 14.88 6.07 26.51
C THR A 560 13.86 5.67 27.57
N PHE A 561 13.53 6.61 28.47
CA PHE A 561 12.47 6.47 29.45
C PHE A 561 11.10 6.31 28.78
N ASP A 562 10.71 7.23 27.89
CA ASP A 562 9.40 7.21 27.21
C ASP A 562 9.21 5.94 26.36
N LYS A 563 10.29 5.42 25.75
CA LYS A 563 10.24 4.11 25.06
C LYS A 563 10.01 2.93 26.01
N ARG A 564 10.52 3.02 27.24
CA ARG A 564 10.36 1.99 28.27
C ARG A 564 9.00 2.08 28.95
N PHE A 565 8.48 3.29 29.12
CA PHE A 565 7.24 3.62 29.82
C PHE A 565 6.32 4.50 28.95
N PRO A 566 5.79 3.98 27.83
CA PRO A 566 4.99 4.78 26.89
C PRO A 566 3.71 5.36 27.49
N ASN A 567 3.23 4.78 28.59
CA ASN A 567 2.01 5.18 29.29
C ASN A 567 2.28 5.99 30.57
N ALA A 568 3.51 6.48 30.79
CA ALA A 568 3.84 7.26 31.98
C ALA A 568 2.96 8.52 32.14
N HIS A 569 2.46 9.09 31.03
CA HIS A 569 1.53 10.23 31.03
C HIS A 569 0.22 9.95 31.78
N GLN A 570 -0.17 8.68 31.98
CA GLN A 570 -1.32 8.32 32.83
C GLN A 570 -1.13 8.75 34.29
N GLY A 571 0.11 8.99 34.72
CA GLY A 571 0.47 9.50 36.04
C GLY A 571 0.45 11.03 36.15
N ASN A 572 0.17 11.76 35.06
CA ASN A 572 0.08 13.22 35.07
C ASN A 572 -1.23 13.69 35.71
N LEU A 573 -1.30 13.55 37.03
CA LEU A 573 -2.49 13.83 37.84
C LEU A 573 -2.20 14.93 38.85
N THR A 574 -3.20 15.76 39.13
CA THR A 574 -3.11 16.76 40.20
C THR A 574 -3.09 16.08 41.58
N PRO A 575 -2.53 16.72 42.62
CA PRO A 575 -2.55 16.16 43.98
C PRO A 575 -3.96 15.84 44.50
N ALA A 576 -4.96 16.64 44.10
CA ALA A 576 -6.36 16.40 44.45
C ALA A 576 -6.91 15.13 43.79
N GLN A 577 -6.68 14.96 42.48
CA GLN A 577 -7.06 13.76 41.74
C GLN A 577 -6.38 12.51 42.29
N ILE A 578 -5.09 12.58 42.63
CA ILE A 578 -4.36 11.45 43.23
C ILE A 578 -5.01 11.05 44.56
N SER A 579 -5.31 12.03 45.43
CA SER A 579 -5.97 11.76 46.72
C SER A 579 -7.35 11.13 46.52
N ALA A 580 -8.17 11.72 45.65
CA ALA A 580 -9.52 11.24 45.38
C ALA A 580 -9.51 9.84 44.76
N LEU A 581 -8.59 9.55 43.84
CA LEU A 581 -8.45 8.23 43.21
C LEU A 581 -7.99 7.15 44.20
N ARG A 582 -7.09 7.50 45.13
CA ARG A 582 -6.71 6.61 46.25
C ARG A 582 -7.87 6.30 47.16
N ASP A 583 -8.71 7.28 47.46
CA ASP A 583 -9.88 7.09 48.32
C ASP A 583 -10.96 6.27 47.59
N TYR A 584 -11.23 6.56 46.32
CA TYR A 584 -12.11 5.79 45.45
C TYR A 584 -11.77 4.30 45.41
N HIS A 585 -10.48 3.95 45.29
CA HIS A 585 -10.04 2.56 45.25
C HIS A 585 -10.04 1.83 46.61
N LYS A 586 -10.29 2.53 47.74
CA LYS A 586 -10.55 1.90 49.04
C LYS A 586 -12.00 1.45 49.21
N LEU A 587 -12.90 2.03 48.41
CA LEU A 587 -14.33 1.75 48.42
C LEU A 587 -14.67 0.60 47.46
N SER A 588 -15.88 0.05 47.55
CA SER A 588 -16.36 -0.98 46.62
C SER A 588 -17.87 -0.92 46.41
N GLY A 589 -18.34 -1.30 45.22
CA GLY A 589 -19.77 -1.36 44.92
C GLY A 589 -20.44 0.00 45.03
N GLU A 590 -21.60 0.06 45.69
CA GLU A 590 -22.40 1.28 45.86
C GLU A 590 -21.62 2.45 46.48
N GLU A 591 -20.64 2.18 47.35
CA GLU A 591 -19.83 3.23 47.97
C GLU A 591 -18.98 3.99 46.94
N GLN A 592 -18.52 3.30 45.88
CA GLN A 592 -17.78 3.92 44.79
C GLN A 592 -18.68 4.82 43.95
N GLU A 593 -19.90 4.38 43.67
CA GLU A 593 -20.87 5.16 42.89
C GLU A 593 -21.25 6.45 43.62
N LEU A 594 -21.57 6.35 44.91
CA LEU A 594 -21.87 7.51 45.76
C LEU A 594 -20.65 8.46 45.87
N PHE A 595 -19.44 7.91 45.95
CA PHE A 595 -18.23 8.73 46.01
C PHE A 595 -18.03 9.54 44.73
N LEU A 596 -18.32 8.97 43.56
CA LEU A 596 -18.20 9.67 42.29
C LEU A 596 -19.23 10.79 42.11
N GLU A 597 -20.35 10.79 42.83
CA GLU A 597 -21.28 11.94 42.85
C GLU A 597 -20.63 13.19 43.46
N GLY A 598 -19.77 13.00 44.47
CA GLY A 598 -18.99 14.07 45.10
C GLY A 598 -17.67 14.38 44.38
N HIS A 599 -17.22 13.50 43.48
CA HIS A 599 -15.95 13.56 42.77
C HIS A 599 -16.12 13.32 41.26
N PRO A 600 -16.90 14.15 40.55
CA PRO A 600 -17.15 13.98 39.12
C PRO A 600 -15.86 14.03 38.29
N GLU A 601 -14.82 14.74 38.75
CA GLU A 601 -13.52 14.83 38.09
C GLU A 601 -12.83 13.47 37.87
N LEU A 602 -13.23 12.42 38.59
CA LEU A 602 -12.70 11.07 38.41
C LEU A 602 -13.34 10.32 37.23
N LYS A 603 -14.54 10.74 36.80
CA LYS A 603 -15.24 10.22 35.62
C LYS A 603 -14.73 10.87 34.32
N GLU A 604 -14.13 12.05 34.43
CA GLU A 604 -13.63 12.81 33.30
C GLU A 604 -12.27 12.32 32.80
N ASP A 605 -12.02 12.61 31.52
CA ASP A 605 -10.76 12.36 30.83
C ASP A 605 -9.97 13.67 30.76
N PRO A 606 -8.80 13.74 31.43
CA PRO A 606 -8.01 14.96 31.49
C PRO A 606 -7.61 15.55 30.13
N GLY A 607 -7.37 14.71 29.11
CA GLY A 607 -7.02 15.17 27.77
C GLY A 607 -8.20 15.89 27.11
N ASP A 608 -9.38 15.28 27.17
CA ASP A 608 -10.63 15.88 26.67
C ASP A 608 -10.99 17.16 27.45
N GLU A 609 -10.82 17.17 28.78
CA GLU A 609 -11.05 18.37 29.60
C GLU A 609 -10.11 19.52 29.23
N TRP A 610 -8.83 19.21 28.98
CA TRP A 610 -7.89 20.20 28.48
C TRP A 610 -8.33 20.75 27.11
N LEU A 611 -8.81 19.90 26.19
CA LEU A 611 -9.32 20.34 24.89
C LEU A 611 -10.58 21.21 25.01
N LYS A 612 -11.51 20.87 25.91
CA LYS A 612 -12.70 21.69 26.19
C LYS A 612 -12.32 23.08 26.69
N LEU A 613 -11.28 23.19 27.50
CA LEU A 613 -10.75 24.47 28.02
C LEU A 613 -9.89 25.24 27.01
N ASN A 614 -9.38 24.57 25.97
CA ASN A 614 -8.51 25.15 24.94
C ASN A 614 -9.12 24.92 23.54
N PRO A 615 -10.22 25.62 23.21
CA PRO A 615 -10.98 25.37 21.98
C PRO A 615 -10.18 25.61 20.69
N GLU A 616 -9.19 26.51 20.72
CA GLU A 616 -8.29 26.73 19.58
C GLU A 616 -7.40 25.50 19.31
N ASP A 617 -6.82 24.90 20.36
CA ASP A 617 -6.03 23.68 20.25
C ASP A 617 -6.90 22.48 19.86
N ASN A 618 -8.13 22.42 20.38
CA ASN A 618 -9.09 21.40 19.96
C ASN A 618 -9.43 21.52 18.46
N ALA A 619 -9.66 22.74 17.96
CA ALA A 619 -9.87 22.99 16.54
C ALA A 619 -8.66 22.59 15.67
N ARG A 620 -7.44 22.95 16.10
CA ARG A 620 -6.19 22.54 15.42
C ARG A 620 -6.12 21.01 15.36
N LEU A 621 -6.22 20.32 16.48
CA LEU A 621 -6.10 18.86 16.51
C LEU A 621 -7.20 18.16 15.71
N ALA A 622 -8.44 18.66 15.76
CA ALA A 622 -9.56 18.06 15.05
C ALA A 622 -9.42 18.14 13.52
N ILE A 623 -9.03 19.29 12.96
CA ILE A 623 -8.89 19.46 11.50
C ILE A 623 -7.87 18.47 10.92
N TRP A 624 -6.83 18.15 11.69
CA TRP A 624 -5.78 17.21 11.31
C TRP A 624 -6.11 15.74 11.64
N GLY A 625 -7.28 15.48 12.23
CA GLY A 625 -7.76 14.13 12.59
C GLY A 625 -7.11 13.55 13.85
N ASN A 626 -6.59 14.39 14.73
CA ASN A 626 -5.94 13.99 15.98
C ASN A 626 -6.88 14.01 17.21
N ALA A 627 -8.01 14.72 17.14
CA ALA A 627 -9.00 14.79 18.22
C ALA A 627 -10.43 14.96 17.65
N ASN A 628 -11.45 14.74 18.47
CA ASN A 628 -12.82 15.14 18.14
C ASN A 628 -13.06 16.60 18.51
N ILE A 629 -14.04 17.25 17.88
CA ILE A 629 -14.50 18.57 18.32
C ILE A 629 -15.38 18.40 19.57
N LEU A 630 -15.00 19.05 20.67
CA LEU A 630 -15.67 18.88 21.96
C LEU A 630 -16.53 20.08 22.37
N THR A 631 -16.40 21.22 21.69
CA THR A 631 -17.15 22.45 22.01
C THR A 631 -17.64 23.17 20.75
N GLU A 632 -18.73 23.93 20.87
CA GLU A 632 -19.23 24.79 19.79
C GLU A 632 -18.20 25.86 19.41
N GLU A 633 -17.45 26.39 20.38
CA GLU A 633 -16.38 27.35 20.11
C GLU A 633 -15.25 26.75 19.27
N ALA A 634 -14.80 25.53 19.60
CA ALA A 634 -13.81 24.81 18.80
C ALA A 634 -14.33 24.53 17.38
N TYR A 635 -15.62 24.20 17.24
CA TYR A 635 -16.26 24.02 15.93
C TYR A 635 -16.18 25.29 15.08
N ASP A 636 -16.53 26.45 15.64
CA ASP A 636 -16.51 27.73 14.93
C ASP A 636 -15.09 28.15 14.55
N ILE A 637 -14.11 27.94 15.43
CA ILE A 637 -12.69 28.17 15.15
C ILE A 637 -12.23 27.24 14.02
N ALA A 638 -12.61 25.96 14.05
CA ALA A 638 -12.22 25.00 13.03
C ALA A 638 -12.76 25.40 11.65
N GLN A 639 -14.02 25.85 11.56
CA GLN A 639 -14.60 26.37 10.32
C GLN A 639 -13.81 27.58 9.76
N GLN A 640 -13.35 28.48 10.63
CA GLN A 640 -12.53 29.63 10.22
C GLN A 640 -11.14 29.20 9.73
N MET A 641 -10.51 28.23 10.41
CA MET A 641 -9.22 27.67 10.01
C MET A 641 -9.30 26.98 8.65
N ILE A 642 -10.31 26.13 8.42
CA ILE A 642 -10.56 25.45 7.13
C ILE A 642 -10.63 26.47 5.99
N LYS A 643 -11.39 27.55 6.19
CA LYS A 643 -11.51 28.64 5.21
C LYS A 643 -10.18 29.37 4.98
N THR A 644 -9.43 29.65 6.05
CA THR A 644 -8.17 30.40 5.99
C THR A 644 -7.05 29.62 5.29
N LEU A 645 -6.98 28.32 5.57
CA LEU A 645 -6.04 27.38 4.99
C LEU A 645 -6.44 26.95 3.57
N GLY A 646 -7.70 27.14 3.19
CA GLY A 646 -8.23 26.77 1.88
C GLY A 646 -8.41 25.25 1.73
N ILE A 647 -8.74 24.56 2.83
CA ILE A 647 -8.92 23.11 2.84
C ILE A 647 -10.25 22.78 2.13
N PRO A 648 -10.25 21.92 1.10
CA PRO A 648 -11.49 21.50 0.46
C PRO A 648 -12.30 20.61 1.41
N LEU A 649 -13.63 20.74 1.43
CA LEU A 649 -14.50 19.96 2.31
C LEU A 649 -14.30 18.44 2.20
N LYS A 650 -14.03 17.95 0.98
CA LYS A 650 -13.71 16.52 0.73
C LYS A 650 -12.38 16.08 1.34
N GLY A 651 -11.44 17.01 1.52
CA GLY A 651 -10.13 16.75 2.09
C GLY A 651 -10.09 16.84 3.61
N LEU A 652 -11.22 17.10 4.29
CA LEU A 652 -11.28 17.05 5.76
C LEU A 652 -11.06 15.62 6.25
N ALA A 653 -10.43 15.49 7.42
CA ALA A 653 -10.30 14.20 8.08
C ALA A 653 -11.68 13.60 8.35
N GLU A 654 -11.82 12.28 8.21
CA GLU A 654 -13.09 11.59 8.41
C GLU A 654 -13.58 11.80 9.85
N PHE A 655 -14.87 12.09 10.00
CA PHE A 655 -15.51 12.41 11.26
C PHE A 655 -14.90 13.56 12.08
N SER A 656 -14.03 14.40 11.49
CA SER A 656 -13.39 15.52 12.20
C SER A 656 -14.34 16.65 12.56
N LEU A 657 -15.28 16.96 11.66
CA LEU A 657 -16.17 18.10 11.79
C LEU A 657 -17.61 17.69 11.50
N PRO A 658 -18.49 17.62 12.51
CA PRO A 658 -19.87 17.21 12.31
C PRO A 658 -20.60 18.17 11.36
N PRO A 659 -21.71 17.75 10.74
CA PRO A 659 -22.47 18.64 9.90
C PRO A 659 -23.03 19.80 10.72
N LYS A 660 -23.06 21.01 10.12
CA LYS A 660 -23.64 22.18 10.78
C LYS A 660 -25.04 21.92 11.32
N GLY A 661 -25.31 22.26 12.57
CA GLY A 661 -26.55 21.98 13.30
C GLY A 661 -26.57 20.65 14.06
N SER A 662 -25.50 19.85 13.97
CA SER A 662 -25.33 18.58 14.67
C SER A 662 -24.17 18.61 15.68
N GLU A 663 -23.71 19.80 16.07
CA GLU A 663 -22.60 20.01 17.00
C GLU A 663 -22.94 19.43 18.38
N VAL A 664 -24.12 19.75 18.91
CA VAL A 664 -24.64 19.21 20.18
C VAL A 664 -24.89 17.70 20.09
N SER A 665 -25.42 17.21 18.96
CA SER A 665 -25.58 15.77 18.73
C SER A 665 -24.22 15.05 18.75
N HIS A 666 -23.17 15.69 18.23
CA HIS A 666 -21.82 15.13 18.21
C HIS A 666 -21.24 15.00 19.61
N THR A 667 -21.24 16.07 20.40
CA THR A 667 -20.70 16.06 21.77
C THR A 667 -21.47 15.08 22.66
N ASN A 668 -22.81 15.17 22.65
CA ASN A 668 -23.65 14.28 23.46
C ASN A 668 -23.46 12.81 23.08
N TYR A 669 -23.24 12.52 21.79
CA TYR A 669 -22.99 11.16 21.32
C TYR A 669 -21.65 10.64 21.83
N LEU A 670 -20.59 11.46 21.80
CA LEU A 670 -19.28 11.09 22.33
C LEU A 670 -19.35 10.80 23.83
N ASP A 671 -20.03 11.65 24.59
CA ASP A 671 -20.23 11.47 26.04
C ASP A 671 -21.02 10.19 26.32
N ALA A 672 -22.15 9.97 25.63
CA ALA A 672 -22.96 8.76 25.78
C ALA A 672 -22.19 7.48 25.42
N VAL A 673 -21.34 7.51 24.38
CA VAL A 673 -20.49 6.37 24.02
C VAL A 673 -19.43 6.10 25.09
N LYS A 674 -18.84 7.16 25.65
CA LYS A 674 -17.77 7.07 26.66
C LYS A 674 -18.28 6.51 27.99
N GLU A 675 -19.47 6.95 28.39
CA GLU A 675 -20.12 6.54 29.63
C GLU A 675 -20.80 5.18 29.49
N PHE A 676 -21.58 4.98 28.42
CA PHE A 676 -22.52 3.85 28.32
C PHE A 676 -22.24 2.89 27.15
N GLY A 677 -21.35 3.25 26.25
CA GLY A 677 -21.04 2.48 25.04
C GLY A 677 -21.91 2.85 23.83
N ALA A 678 -21.43 2.51 22.64
CA ALA A 678 -22.06 2.91 21.38
C ALA A 678 -23.43 2.27 21.09
N ASN A 679 -23.70 1.10 21.69
CA ASN A 679 -24.96 0.38 21.53
C ASN A 679 -26.00 0.72 22.61
N SER A 680 -25.67 1.64 23.52
CA SER A 680 -26.55 2.10 24.59
C SER A 680 -27.81 2.78 24.05
N ALA A 681 -28.86 2.84 24.87
CA ALA A 681 -30.09 3.51 24.48
C ALA A 681 -29.86 5.02 24.27
N GLU A 682 -28.94 5.62 25.01
CA GLU A 682 -28.55 7.03 24.97
C GLU A 682 -27.87 7.37 23.64
N ALA A 683 -26.83 6.62 23.28
CA ALA A 683 -26.13 6.82 22.02
C ALA A 683 -27.07 6.62 20.82
N ARG A 684 -27.91 5.57 20.86
CA ARG A 684 -28.89 5.29 19.80
C ARG A 684 -30.00 6.33 19.73
N LEU A 685 -30.43 6.88 20.86
CA LEU A 685 -31.45 7.95 20.92
C LEU A 685 -30.97 9.21 20.20
N ILE A 686 -29.71 9.58 20.42
CA ILE A 686 -29.09 10.75 19.77
C ILE A 686 -29.04 10.53 18.25
N LEU A 687 -28.58 9.36 17.80
CA LEU A 687 -28.56 9.00 16.38
C LEU A 687 -29.95 8.93 15.75
N ALA A 688 -30.96 8.46 16.49
CA ALA A 688 -32.34 8.40 16.02
C ALA A 688 -32.99 9.78 15.90
N LYS A 689 -32.60 10.74 16.75
CA LYS A 689 -33.09 12.13 16.73
C LYS A 689 -32.41 12.99 15.66
N ASP A 690 -31.19 12.67 15.26
CA ASP A 690 -30.42 13.41 14.27
C ASP A 690 -29.95 12.51 13.10
N ALA A 691 -30.85 12.31 12.14
CA ALA A 691 -30.56 11.51 10.95
C ALA A 691 -29.38 12.05 10.14
N LYS A 692 -29.19 13.38 10.09
CA LYS A 692 -28.10 14.03 9.36
C LYS A 692 -26.75 13.68 9.98
N TYR A 693 -26.66 13.74 11.30
CA TYR A 693 -25.46 13.32 12.04
C TYR A 693 -25.18 11.83 11.87
N ARG A 694 -26.22 10.99 11.99
CA ARG A 694 -26.13 9.53 11.80
C ARG A 694 -25.62 9.14 10.41
N GLU A 695 -26.18 9.73 9.35
CA GLU A 695 -25.74 9.51 7.97
C GLU A 695 -24.30 9.97 7.75
N TRP A 696 -23.93 11.13 8.32
CA TRP A 696 -22.56 11.62 8.26
C TRP A 696 -21.56 10.68 8.94
N ARG A 697 -21.94 10.04 10.06
CA ARG A 697 -21.18 8.97 10.73
C ARG A 697 -21.12 7.66 9.93
N GLY A 698 -21.84 7.55 8.81
CA GLY A 698 -21.92 6.33 8.00
C GLY A 698 -22.65 5.18 8.69
N LEU A 699 -23.56 5.49 9.63
CA LEU A 699 -24.31 4.49 10.38
C LEU A 699 -25.68 4.22 9.75
N ASP A 700 -26.12 2.97 9.85
CA ASP A 700 -27.44 2.52 9.37
C ASP A 700 -28.58 3.15 10.19
N GLU A 701 -29.80 3.01 9.67
CA GLU A 701 -30.99 3.45 10.40
C GLU A 701 -31.17 2.69 11.71
N ILE A 702 -31.72 3.37 12.71
CA ILE A 702 -31.99 2.78 14.01
C ILE A 702 -33.37 2.13 13.97
N ASP A 703 -33.41 0.80 14.06
CA ASP A 703 -34.66 0.02 14.07
C ASP A 703 -35.56 0.34 15.28
N ASP A 704 -34.99 0.84 16.39
CA ASP A 704 -35.74 1.23 17.57
C ASP A 704 -36.40 2.59 17.40
N SER A 705 -37.69 2.67 17.76
CA SER A 705 -38.41 3.95 17.77
C SER A 705 -37.82 4.91 18.82
N VAL A 706 -37.83 6.20 18.49
CA VAL A 706 -37.37 7.27 19.41
C VAL A 706 -38.09 7.16 20.76
N ARG A 707 -39.42 6.91 20.76
CA ARG A 707 -40.23 6.74 21.97
C ARG A 707 -39.75 5.57 22.84
N ARG A 708 -39.38 4.43 22.23
CA ARG A 708 -38.84 3.27 22.97
C ARG A 708 -37.51 3.63 23.62
N LEU A 709 -36.62 4.30 22.88
CA LEU A 709 -35.31 4.70 23.38
C LEU A 709 -35.43 5.74 24.51
N GLU A 710 -36.33 6.71 24.40
CA GLU A 710 -36.61 7.68 25.46
C GLU A 710 -37.08 7.01 26.75
N LEU A 711 -37.96 6.01 26.67
CA LEU A 711 -38.41 5.25 27.83
C LEU A 711 -37.25 4.45 28.46
N LYS A 712 -36.41 3.79 27.64
CA LYS A 712 -35.23 3.06 28.12
C LYS A 712 -34.24 3.98 28.84
N VAL A 713 -33.93 5.14 28.26
CA VAL A 713 -33.02 6.12 28.87
C VAL A 713 -33.63 6.66 30.18
N LYS A 714 -34.92 6.99 30.19
CA LYS A 714 -35.63 7.46 31.38
C LYS A 714 -35.61 6.43 32.52
N GLY A 715 -35.73 5.15 32.19
CA GLY A 715 -35.80 4.05 33.16
C GLY A 715 -34.45 3.41 33.50
N ARG A 716 -33.33 3.93 32.99
CA ARG A 716 -32.03 3.26 33.04
C ARG A 716 -31.56 2.94 34.46
N GLU A 717 -31.44 3.95 35.31
CA GLU A 717 -30.95 3.80 36.70
C GLU A 717 -31.81 2.80 37.48
N LEU A 718 -33.14 2.89 37.34
CA LEU A 718 -34.07 1.96 38.00
C LEU A 718 -33.96 0.53 37.45
N SER A 719 -33.66 0.38 36.17
CA SER A 719 -33.43 -0.93 35.55
C SER A 719 -32.16 -1.58 36.08
N GLU A 720 -31.07 -0.82 36.19
CA GLU A 720 -29.80 -1.28 36.75
C GLU A 720 -29.96 -1.65 38.24
N GLN A 721 -30.64 -0.81 39.03
CA GLN A 721 -30.97 -1.11 40.44
C GLN A 721 -31.76 -2.41 40.58
N ARG A 722 -32.76 -2.63 39.73
CA ARG A 722 -33.58 -3.85 39.78
C ARG A 722 -32.82 -5.09 39.32
N GLU A 723 -31.96 -4.97 38.32
CA GLU A 723 -31.13 -6.08 37.82
C GLU A 723 -30.09 -6.52 38.87
N ALA A 724 -29.61 -5.59 39.69
CA ALA A 724 -28.70 -5.88 40.80
C ALA A 724 -29.35 -6.66 41.96
N LEU A 725 -30.69 -6.71 42.07
CA LEU A 725 -31.39 -7.46 43.11
C LEU A 725 -31.26 -8.98 42.89
N GLU A 726 -30.91 -9.71 43.94
CA GLU A 726 -30.62 -11.15 43.86
C GLU A 726 -31.88 -12.02 43.92
N THR A 727 -32.88 -11.61 44.72
CA THR A 727 -34.08 -12.42 44.98
C THR A 727 -35.32 -11.92 44.25
N ASP A 728 -36.27 -12.84 43.99
CA ASP A 728 -37.53 -12.48 43.35
C ASP A 728 -38.43 -11.67 44.30
N GLU A 729 -38.38 -11.92 45.61
CA GLU A 729 -39.11 -11.14 46.61
C GLU A 729 -38.65 -9.67 46.65
N GLU A 730 -37.35 -9.40 46.52
CA GLU A 730 -36.82 -8.04 46.44
C GLU A 730 -37.27 -7.33 45.17
N ARG A 731 -37.27 -8.02 44.03
CA ARG A 731 -37.75 -7.47 42.75
C ARG A 731 -39.24 -7.17 42.80
N GLU A 732 -40.05 -8.04 43.39
CA GLU A 732 -41.49 -7.79 43.59
C GLU A 732 -41.74 -6.58 44.49
N ALA A 733 -40.99 -6.44 45.59
CA ALA A 733 -41.07 -5.27 46.45
C ALA A 733 -40.64 -3.98 45.73
N PHE A 734 -39.59 -4.03 44.92
CA PHE A 734 -39.13 -2.91 44.10
C PHE A 734 -40.17 -2.49 43.05
N ASP A 735 -40.81 -3.45 42.38
CA ASP A 735 -41.85 -3.21 41.38
C ASP A 735 -43.07 -2.51 42.01
N LEU A 736 -43.41 -2.86 43.26
CA LEU A 736 -44.50 -2.23 44.02
C LEU A 736 -44.18 -0.78 44.42
N THR A 737 -42.91 -0.43 44.66
CA THR A 737 -42.50 0.93 45.01
C THR A 737 -42.27 1.81 43.78
N HIS A 738 -42.10 1.23 42.59
CA HIS A 738 -41.89 1.95 41.32
C HIS A 738 -42.97 1.67 40.25
N PRO A 739 -44.26 1.85 40.55
CA PRO A 739 -45.36 1.43 39.67
C PRO A 739 -45.39 2.16 38.32
N GLN A 740 -44.84 3.39 38.23
CA GLN A 740 -44.75 4.09 36.96
C GLN A 740 -43.66 3.53 36.06
N TRP A 741 -42.50 3.16 36.61
CA TRP A 741 -41.42 2.54 35.86
C TRP A 741 -41.84 1.15 35.34
N VAL A 742 -42.54 0.35 36.16
CA VAL A 742 -43.11 -0.93 35.71
C VAL A 742 -44.08 -0.76 34.54
N LYS A 743 -44.89 0.30 34.52
CA LYS A 743 -45.75 0.63 33.38
C LYS A 743 -44.93 1.02 32.14
N ASP A 744 -43.90 1.82 32.32
CA ASP A 744 -43.00 2.24 31.24
C ASP A 744 -42.27 1.01 30.64
N GLU A 745 -41.82 0.05 31.46
CA GLU A 745 -41.24 -1.23 31.01
C GLU A 745 -42.23 -2.10 30.24
N ARG A 746 -43.48 -2.20 30.71
CA ARG A 746 -44.54 -2.90 29.98
C ARG A 746 -44.85 -2.22 28.65
N LEU A 747 -44.77 -0.90 28.60
CA LEU A 747 -44.95 -0.12 27.39
C LEU A 747 -43.80 -0.35 26.40
N ILE A 748 -42.55 -0.43 26.87
CA ILE A 748 -41.39 -0.81 26.06
C ILE A 748 -41.62 -2.18 25.40
N GLN A 749 -42.11 -3.16 26.16
CA GLN A 749 -42.44 -4.50 25.64
C GLN A 749 -43.55 -4.43 24.58
N ALA A 750 -44.60 -3.64 24.81
CA ALA A 750 -45.68 -3.44 23.87
C ALA A 750 -45.17 -2.89 22.53
N ILE A 751 -44.31 -1.86 22.57
CA ILE A 751 -43.71 -1.26 21.38
C ILE A 751 -42.81 -2.27 20.65
N GLU A 752 -42.01 -3.04 21.39
CA GLU A 752 -41.07 -4.03 20.83
C GLU A 752 -41.76 -5.14 20.05
N ILE A 753 -42.88 -5.65 20.55
CA ILE A 753 -43.66 -6.69 19.85
C ILE A 753 -44.61 -6.11 18.79
N GLY A 754 -44.67 -4.78 18.64
CA GLY A 754 -45.46 -4.10 17.61
C GLY A 754 -46.93 -3.89 17.95
N VAL A 755 -47.29 -3.75 19.23
CA VAL A 755 -48.66 -3.38 19.65
C VAL A 755 -49.01 -2.01 19.09
N PRO A 756 -50.15 -1.84 18.40
CA PRO A 756 -50.59 -0.54 17.91
C PRO A 756 -50.80 0.47 19.05
N GLU A 757 -50.42 1.74 18.84
CA GLU A 757 -50.44 2.78 19.87
C GLU A 757 -51.82 2.96 20.53
N ASN A 758 -52.90 2.83 19.76
CA ASN A 758 -54.27 2.91 20.26
C ASN A 758 -54.70 1.72 21.14
N LEU A 759 -53.93 0.62 21.13
CA LEU A 759 -54.19 -0.62 21.88
C LEU A 759 -53.20 -0.84 23.05
N GLU A 760 -52.17 0.01 23.18
CA GLU A 760 -51.21 -0.04 24.29
C GLU A 760 -51.89 0.15 25.65
N GLY A 761 -52.93 0.98 25.74
CA GLY A 761 -53.69 1.17 26.98
C GLY A 761 -54.33 -0.13 27.47
N THR A 762 -54.97 -0.88 26.57
CA THR A 762 -55.55 -2.20 26.87
C THR A 762 -54.46 -3.23 27.19
N TYR A 763 -53.31 -3.17 26.51
CA TYR A 763 -52.14 -4.00 26.84
C TYR A 763 -51.69 -3.78 28.29
N LEU A 764 -51.47 -2.52 28.69
CA LEU A 764 -51.07 -2.19 30.05
C LEU A 764 -52.11 -2.63 31.08
N GLN A 765 -53.40 -2.44 30.76
CA GLN A 765 -54.48 -2.89 31.64
C GLN A 765 -54.46 -4.41 31.81
N TYR A 766 -54.31 -5.18 30.73
CA TYR A 766 -54.24 -6.65 30.76
C TYR A 766 -53.15 -7.17 31.70
N TYR A 767 -51.94 -6.60 31.60
CA TYR A 767 -50.81 -6.99 32.45
C TYR A 767 -50.86 -6.43 33.87
N SER A 768 -51.78 -5.50 34.16
CA SER A 768 -52.03 -5.02 35.53
C SER A 768 -53.08 -5.85 36.30
N LEU A 769 -53.85 -6.69 35.60
CA LEU A 769 -54.87 -7.54 36.21
C LEU A 769 -54.25 -8.81 36.85
N PRO A 770 -54.88 -9.36 37.91
CA PRO A 770 -54.45 -10.62 38.52
C PRO A 770 -54.42 -11.76 37.50
N ARG A 771 -53.40 -12.62 37.58
CA ARG A 771 -53.31 -13.85 36.76
C ARG A 771 -54.27 -14.95 37.22
N THR A 772 -54.84 -14.82 38.41
CA THR A 772 -55.82 -15.76 38.97
C THR A 772 -57.21 -15.19 38.86
N GLY A 773 -58.19 -16.06 38.58
CA GLY A 773 -59.57 -15.63 38.32
C GLY A 773 -59.78 -15.41 36.82
N PHE A 774 -60.81 -14.63 36.48
CA PHE A 774 -61.25 -14.45 35.09
C PHE A 774 -61.23 -12.99 34.59
N ASP A 775 -60.53 -12.09 35.29
CA ASP A 775 -60.49 -10.67 34.96
C ASP A 775 -59.80 -10.39 33.61
N GLN A 776 -58.73 -11.12 33.32
CA GLN A 776 -58.01 -11.01 32.05
C GLN A 776 -58.89 -11.45 30.87
N GLU A 777 -59.58 -12.57 30.99
CA GLU A 777 -60.49 -13.09 29.96
C GLU A 777 -61.70 -12.19 29.76
N ARG A 778 -62.22 -11.56 30.83
CA ARG A 778 -63.26 -10.54 30.72
C ARG A 778 -62.77 -9.29 29.99
N LEU A 779 -61.57 -8.81 30.29
CA LEU A 779 -60.97 -7.69 29.56
C LEU A 779 -60.81 -8.01 28.07
N LEU A 780 -60.32 -9.21 27.73
CA LEU A 780 -60.18 -9.66 26.34
C LEU A 780 -61.54 -9.71 25.63
N ARG A 781 -62.58 -10.25 26.29
CA ARG A 781 -63.95 -10.26 25.75
C ARG A 781 -64.47 -8.85 25.47
N ASP A 782 -64.21 -7.92 26.37
CA ASP A 782 -64.76 -6.56 26.33
C ASP A 782 -63.94 -5.62 25.40
N ASN A 783 -62.79 -6.07 24.88
CA ASN A 783 -61.91 -5.32 23.97
C ASN A 783 -61.61 -6.12 22.69
N GLU A 784 -62.60 -6.22 21.80
CA GLU A 784 -62.54 -7.01 20.56
C GLU A 784 -61.33 -6.67 19.68
N ASP A 785 -61.02 -5.38 19.49
CA ASP A 785 -59.86 -4.96 18.67
C ASP A 785 -58.53 -5.43 19.26
N TYR A 786 -58.38 -5.39 20.58
CA TYR A 786 -57.19 -5.90 21.26
C TYR A 786 -57.12 -7.43 21.16
N TYR A 787 -58.25 -8.11 21.36
CA TYR A 787 -58.33 -9.57 21.27
C TYR A 787 -57.91 -10.08 19.89
N ASN A 788 -58.45 -9.50 18.83
CA ASN A 788 -58.16 -9.94 17.47
C ASN A 788 -56.74 -9.56 17.02
N ASN A 789 -56.35 -8.29 17.20
CA ASN A 789 -55.10 -7.79 16.61
C ASN A 789 -53.87 -8.08 17.48
N VAL A 790 -54.00 -8.03 18.80
CA VAL A 790 -52.87 -8.20 19.73
C VAL A 790 -52.84 -9.61 20.29
N TRP A 791 -53.93 -10.11 20.89
CA TRP A 791 -53.95 -11.42 21.55
C TRP A 791 -53.81 -12.59 20.57
N LEU A 792 -54.67 -12.66 19.54
CA LEU A 792 -54.59 -13.70 18.51
C LEU A 792 -53.49 -13.40 17.47
N GLY A 793 -53.37 -12.14 17.05
CA GLY A 793 -52.44 -11.71 16.01
C GLY A 793 -50.99 -11.66 16.48
N ILE A 794 -50.62 -10.60 17.22
CA ILE A 794 -49.23 -10.33 17.62
C ILE A 794 -48.69 -11.39 18.60
N LEU A 795 -49.46 -11.74 19.64
CA LEU A 795 -49.04 -12.67 20.68
C LEU A 795 -49.21 -14.14 20.27
N GLY A 796 -50.03 -14.43 19.25
CA GLY A 796 -50.25 -15.80 18.76
C GLY A 796 -50.95 -16.73 19.76
N ASN A 797 -51.71 -16.18 20.70
CA ASN A 797 -52.41 -16.97 21.71
C ASN A 797 -53.61 -17.72 21.11
N GLN A 798 -54.10 -18.73 21.84
CA GLN A 798 -55.26 -19.52 21.40
C GLN A 798 -56.58 -18.75 21.57
N GLU A 799 -57.57 -19.13 20.75
CA GLU A 799 -58.94 -18.66 20.90
C GLU A 799 -59.51 -19.05 22.27
N ILE A 800 -60.27 -18.13 22.87
CA ILE A 800 -60.88 -18.28 24.19
C ILE A 800 -62.36 -18.46 23.97
N ASP A 801 -62.91 -19.51 24.57
CA ASP A 801 -64.34 -19.71 24.64
C ASP A 801 -64.94 -18.78 25.70
N PHE A 802 -65.30 -17.56 25.29
CA PHE A 802 -65.85 -16.55 26.20
C PHE A 802 -67.17 -16.97 26.86
N ASP A 803 -67.88 -17.95 26.29
CA ASP A 803 -69.08 -18.52 26.91
C ASP A 803 -68.75 -19.32 28.19
N LYS A 804 -67.49 -19.73 28.39
CA LYS A 804 -67.05 -20.42 29.62
C LYS A 804 -66.53 -19.47 30.71
N ILE A 805 -66.55 -18.16 30.47
CA ILE A 805 -66.03 -17.16 31.40
C ILE A 805 -67.17 -16.67 32.32
N PRO A 806 -67.07 -16.81 33.65
CA PRO A 806 -68.11 -16.40 34.60
C PRO A 806 -68.25 -14.88 34.70
N THR A 807 -69.45 -14.42 35.07
CA THR A 807 -69.67 -13.02 35.52
C THR A 807 -68.95 -12.73 36.84
N VAL A 808 -68.59 -11.45 37.06
CA VAL A 808 -67.94 -10.98 38.30
C VAL A 808 -68.78 -11.35 39.53
N GLU A 809 -70.09 -11.07 39.47
CA GLU A 809 -71.03 -11.39 40.56
C GLU A 809 -71.07 -12.90 40.89
N PHE A 810 -70.92 -13.76 39.88
CA PHE A 810 -70.90 -15.21 40.09
C PHE A 810 -69.58 -15.67 40.72
N GLU A 811 -68.45 -15.14 40.28
CA GLU A 811 -67.13 -15.49 40.81
C GLU A 811 -66.99 -15.10 42.30
N GLU A 812 -67.42 -13.89 42.67
CA GLU A 812 -67.41 -13.43 44.07
C GLU A 812 -68.25 -14.35 44.98
N LYS A 813 -69.47 -14.69 44.53
CA LYS A 813 -70.38 -15.56 45.27
C LYS A 813 -69.97 -17.03 45.24
N LEU A 814 -69.17 -17.45 44.26
CA LEU A 814 -68.69 -18.83 44.16
C LEU A 814 -67.84 -19.20 45.38
N VAL A 815 -67.02 -18.27 45.87
CA VAL A 815 -66.23 -18.46 47.09
C VAL A 815 -67.13 -18.70 48.31
N GLU A 816 -68.22 -17.93 48.44
CA GLU A 816 -69.19 -18.10 49.52
C GLU A 816 -69.96 -19.42 49.41
N TYR A 817 -70.32 -19.80 48.19
CA TYR A 817 -70.95 -21.07 47.87
C TYR A 817 -70.03 -22.26 48.21
N GLU A 818 -68.73 -22.16 47.90
CA GLU A 818 -67.76 -23.22 48.16
C GLU A 818 -67.50 -23.42 49.66
N LYS A 819 -67.66 -22.38 50.48
CA LYS A 819 -67.63 -22.49 51.95
C LYS A 819 -68.84 -23.22 52.54
N GLN A 820 -69.94 -23.36 51.81
CA GLN A 820 -71.13 -24.07 52.29
C GLN A 820 -70.92 -25.59 52.34
N GLU A 821 -71.53 -26.25 53.32
CA GLU A 821 -71.53 -27.72 53.42
C GLU A 821 -72.13 -28.37 52.15
N LEU A 822 -71.47 -29.46 51.70
CA LEU A 822 -71.93 -30.24 50.56
C LEU A 822 -73.36 -30.78 50.79
N GLY A 823 -74.23 -30.60 49.80
CA GLY A 823 -75.63 -31.07 49.86
C GLY A 823 -76.62 -29.93 50.05
N ALA A 824 -77.38 -29.96 51.16
CA ALA A 824 -78.55 -29.09 51.34
C ALA A 824 -78.20 -27.59 51.44
N ALA A 825 -77.08 -27.24 52.07
CA ALA A 825 -76.66 -25.85 52.22
C ALA A 825 -76.29 -25.20 50.88
N ARG A 826 -75.48 -25.88 50.06
CA ARG A 826 -75.18 -25.47 48.67
C ARG A 826 -76.45 -25.40 47.79
N TYR A 827 -77.37 -26.35 47.93
CA TYR A 827 -78.64 -26.32 47.17
C TYR A 827 -79.54 -25.13 47.58
N ALA A 828 -79.61 -24.81 48.88
CA ALA A 828 -80.36 -23.65 49.37
C ALA A 828 -79.72 -22.32 48.94
N PHE A 829 -78.39 -22.23 48.94
CA PHE A 829 -77.65 -21.06 48.45
C PHE A 829 -78.02 -20.75 46.99
N ARG A 830 -78.03 -21.79 46.12
CA ARG A 830 -78.46 -21.69 44.72
C ARG A 830 -79.94 -21.29 44.56
N GLY A 831 -80.82 -21.79 45.43
CA GLY A 831 -82.24 -21.42 45.40
C GLY A 831 -82.53 -19.98 45.87
N ASN A 832 -81.69 -19.44 46.76
CA ASN A 832 -81.81 -18.07 47.26
C ASN A 832 -81.26 -17.03 46.28
N ASP A 833 -80.36 -17.43 45.39
CA ASP A 833 -79.81 -16.59 44.33
C ASP A 833 -79.95 -17.29 42.97
N LEU A 834 -81.11 -17.12 42.36
CA LEU A 834 -81.43 -17.73 41.06
C LEU A 834 -80.57 -17.16 39.91
N LYS A 835 -80.00 -15.96 40.05
CA LYS A 835 -79.06 -15.42 39.06
C LYS A 835 -77.74 -16.16 39.13
N PHE A 836 -77.24 -16.41 40.35
CA PHE A 836 -76.07 -17.26 40.59
C PHE A 836 -76.30 -18.69 40.09
N ASP A 837 -77.46 -19.27 40.35
CA ASP A 837 -77.79 -20.61 39.84
C ASP A 837 -77.78 -20.67 38.31
N ALA A 838 -78.48 -19.73 37.66
CA ALA A 838 -78.57 -19.65 36.21
C ALA A 838 -77.20 -19.52 35.54
N GLU A 839 -76.31 -18.72 36.13
CA GLU A 839 -74.94 -18.57 35.64
C GLU A 839 -74.12 -19.86 35.82
N GLY A 840 -74.25 -20.56 36.95
CA GLY A 840 -73.61 -21.86 37.16
C GLY A 840 -74.13 -22.96 36.22
N VAL A 841 -75.38 -22.85 35.77
CA VAL A 841 -75.96 -23.71 34.72
C VAL A 841 -75.38 -23.35 33.35
N ARG A 842 -75.30 -22.06 33.02
CA ARG A 842 -74.70 -21.55 31.77
C ARG A 842 -73.28 -22.06 31.60
N LEU A 843 -72.50 -22.03 32.67
CA LEU A 843 -71.11 -22.52 32.73
C LEU A 843 -71.00 -24.06 32.82
N GLY A 844 -72.12 -24.78 32.86
CA GLY A 844 -72.14 -26.25 32.93
C GLY A 844 -71.67 -26.84 34.26
N LYS A 845 -71.55 -26.04 35.33
CA LYS A 845 -71.13 -26.50 36.66
C LYS A 845 -72.20 -27.37 37.33
N TRP A 846 -73.49 -27.14 37.04
CA TRP A 846 -74.60 -27.94 37.55
C TRP A 846 -75.87 -27.83 36.69
N LYS A 847 -76.84 -28.72 36.97
CA LYS A 847 -78.18 -28.66 36.37
C LYS A 847 -79.03 -27.55 37.00
N PRO A 848 -80.05 -27.01 36.31
CA PRO A 848 -80.95 -25.98 36.83
C PRO A 848 -81.48 -26.29 38.23
N PHE A 849 -81.55 -25.27 39.09
CA PHE A 849 -82.24 -25.40 40.36
C PHE A 849 -83.71 -25.73 40.11
N GLU A 850 -84.12 -26.89 40.59
CA GLU A 850 -85.52 -27.27 40.62
C GLU A 850 -86.08 -26.91 42.00
N GLU A 851 -87.09 -26.05 42.02
CA GLU A 851 -87.85 -25.79 43.24
C GLU A 851 -88.49 -27.13 43.65
N ARG A 852 -87.91 -27.79 44.65
CA ARG A 852 -88.48 -29.03 45.18
C ARG A 852 -89.79 -28.66 45.88
N ASN A 853 -90.89 -28.73 45.15
CA ASN A 853 -92.23 -28.86 45.70
C ASN A 853 -92.34 -30.23 46.40
N GLY A 854 -91.71 -30.32 47.55
CA GLY A 854 -91.65 -31.52 48.36
C GLY A 854 -91.56 -31.09 49.81
N LYS A 855 -92.67 -31.26 50.53
CA LYS A 855 -92.77 -31.21 52.00
C LYS A 855 -91.47 -31.68 52.66
N PRO A 856 -91.03 -31.04 53.76
CA PRO A 856 -89.77 -31.36 54.40
C PRO A 856 -89.71 -32.88 54.62
N ARG A 857 -88.75 -33.56 53.98
CA ARG A 857 -88.45 -34.92 54.39
C ARG A 857 -87.91 -34.82 55.80
N ALA A 858 -88.73 -35.33 56.71
CA ALA A 858 -88.45 -35.45 58.13
C ALA A 858 -86.99 -35.87 58.36
N ARG A 859 -86.41 -35.34 59.45
CA ARG A 859 -85.18 -35.85 60.06
C ARG A 859 -85.15 -37.38 59.96
N VAL A 860 -84.24 -37.91 59.16
CA VAL A 860 -83.83 -39.31 59.29
C VAL A 860 -82.67 -39.31 60.26
N ALA A 861 -82.98 -39.58 61.53
CA ALA A 861 -82.01 -40.14 62.47
C ALA A 861 -81.54 -41.52 61.94
N PRO A 862 -80.32 -41.93 62.27
CA PRO A 862 -79.38 -42.56 61.35
C PRO A 862 -79.78 -43.99 60.98
N LYS A 863 -79.62 -44.33 59.69
CA LYS A 863 -79.38 -45.73 59.34
C LYS A 863 -77.98 -46.09 59.85
N ARG A 864 -77.94 -47.04 60.79
CA ARG A 864 -76.75 -47.83 61.11
C ARG A 864 -76.11 -48.31 59.81
N LYS A 865 -74.98 -47.71 59.41
CA LYS A 865 -73.99 -48.44 58.61
C LYS A 865 -73.44 -49.52 59.52
N GLY A 866 -73.45 -50.76 59.05
CA GLY A 866 -72.75 -51.84 59.72
C GLY A 866 -71.33 -51.40 60.03
N THR A 867 -70.90 -51.66 61.25
CA THR A 867 -69.50 -51.74 61.64
C THR A 867 -68.79 -52.82 60.81
N PRO A 868 -67.46 -52.80 60.75
CA PRO A 868 -66.68 -52.50 59.56
C PRO A 868 -66.16 -53.77 58.86
N SER A 869 -65.80 -53.66 57.59
CA SER A 869 -64.72 -54.50 57.03
C SER A 869 -63.50 -54.31 57.94
N SER A 870 -63.08 -55.39 58.57
CA SER A 870 -62.09 -55.40 59.65
C SER A 870 -60.77 -54.77 59.22
N LEU A 871 -60.00 -54.28 60.20
CA LEU A 871 -58.63 -53.78 60.02
C LEU A 871 -57.74 -54.74 59.20
N GLY A 872 -58.07 -56.04 59.18
CA GLY A 872 -57.37 -57.07 58.41
C GLY A 872 -57.61 -57.07 56.89
N GLU A 873 -58.72 -56.52 56.37
CA GLU A 873 -58.94 -56.41 54.91
C GLU A 873 -58.28 -55.17 54.30
N LEU A 874 -58.10 -54.11 55.09
CA LEU A 874 -57.35 -52.91 54.70
C LEU A 874 -55.83 -53.15 54.75
N GLU A 875 -55.33 -53.94 55.70
CA GLU A 875 -53.92 -54.34 55.77
C GLU A 875 -53.54 -55.36 54.67
N ARG A 876 -54.46 -56.22 54.24
CA ARG A 876 -54.24 -57.16 53.12
C ARG A 876 -54.14 -56.43 51.77
N LYS A 877 -55.01 -55.44 51.50
CA LYS A 877 -54.88 -54.58 50.31
C LYS A 877 -53.66 -53.66 50.34
N ARG A 878 -53.21 -53.25 51.53
CA ARG A 878 -51.98 -52.45 51.69
C ARG A 878 -50.70 -53.28 51.51
N ARG A 879 -50.71 -54.57 51.84
CA ARG A 879 -49.61 -55.52 51.52
C ARG A 879 -49.60 -55.94 50.05
N GLU A 880 -50.75 -56.20 49.43
CA GLU A 880 -50.82 -56.53 47.99
C GLU A 880 -50.37 -55.35 47.10
N LEU A 881 -50.52 -54.10 47.56
CA LEU A 881 -49.99 -52.90 46.87
C LEU A 881 -48.51 -52.59 47.21
N GLN A 882 -47.94 -53.14 48.28
CA GLN A 882 -46.52 -53.01 48.64
C GLN A 882 -45.64 -54.14 48.11
N GLU A 883 -46.22 -55.26 47.63
CA GLU A 883 -45.50 -56.29 46.87
C GLU A 883 -45.54 -56.08 45.35
N LEU A 884 -46.24 -55.04 44.88
CA LEU A 884 -46.21 -54.58 43.47
C LEU A 884 -45.22 -53.43 43.23
N ASP A 885 -44.47 -53.02 44.28
CA ASP A 885 -43.39 -52.02 44.22
C ASP A 885 -42.06 -52.58 44.80
N LYS A 886 -41.83 -53.87 44.52
CA LYS A 886 -40.52 -54.52 44.38
C LYS A 886 -40.48 -55.14 42.99
#